data_AF-A0A832VN59-F1
#
_entry.id   AF-A0A832VN59-F1
#
_cell.length_a   1.000
_cell.length_b   1.000
_cell.length_c   1.000
_cell.angle_alpha   90.00
_cell.angle_beta   90.00
_cell.angle_gamma   90.00
#
_symmetry.space_group_name_H-M   'P 1'
#
loop_
_entity.id
_entity.type
_entity.pdbx_description
1 polymer ?
#
loop_
_entity_poly.entity_id
_entity_poly.type
_entity_poly.pdbx_seq_one_letter_code
_entity_poly.pdbx_strand_id
1 'polypeptide(L)'
;MSNENGDEKAVPKAMLGWLIAPLAVLVALTVNYGLGFGLDLNMETMTPYAALALAAALGMAPRVLREQGIIDNVNNQVQSLLVLVISLAASEGIAMFSGSNLIGLLFFITMFGGYILDNHGRFEWNTVLIFNMVGFMSALAAAGYFIANQSFEFSIEGQTYDRTSAWQEAIGFIFFNVWTVITVLGMLAAVLLRGLVGPESEKGWFSYIPSSDGLWNRATLPLQIALAVWAMSHVAVLAYFNSLGDLDILAIWSEEAYHGYIGFWPAALTGVVALICAWMAAERWFTRALFIGSMWGLYIISSLYETGHWSSETFEESWAVWYWFGISFLLSVIIYWFATHERYGGWVNRESHEPSQARVFWSNHWAGLMTGLAFLVALVIRVQWYLVPSMNSYGLNDFDLTGGSDPWYMKRVVDYIIAEHAHLIFDADRNYPVGGINPRPPLFTWSLALVAMFIAPIMGVATTEAVWWSMLAMPAVFGALTVFPMAGIAKDNFGKGAGVIAAWLIVFMPTHVQKSTWGMADHDAFVLLFLTAAFMFYLRAVKAGGDDRLMRKTNASPSGILTAIGIVMKERRLASANAIAAGVCFAIVALGWKGFVYGPAIIFLAYFVQVAMNMFRRKDSTILTTLNLLMIGTIFLMVLPFYGHPQLDLILNSTGLQPLLFIFGFTLAIGWITTGFRDKPWLLVLGSLVTGGILFFVLLYVLQQLDISNAWEVLTTGSGYFTKNKIFGTIAEASAPSRGQLFASFGPIVFVLAIVMGILAIWDGIMKKQQTKLILGMWVLVAAYMAWSAGRFLFNAAPAMAVMSSWGIVTLWRASGASKMAREWRRMGIRTPGDRISNARKAVWKTPQFSAIFLVLIMIASQHATYGIDAAMPSTGQTESEMDATIYNIMPEILRWNELGFSLLNDEAYDEEGNSRWFLGSFGSGFNDQGWNLAYDWLAHQDTDQSYSDRPAFVSWWDYGFQALESGDHPSVSDNFQSGIPATGNMLLARNQDDLVAMFVWRLSEADLKISEMNDGERIHSNSFEQTLEKHLSSVQVVEFNEL
;
A
#
# COMPACT_ATOMS: atom_id res chain seq x y z
N MET A 1 23.36 -33.02 -0.32
CA MET A 1 24.21 -34.24 -0.30
C MET A 1 25.27 -34.07 -1.37
N SER A 2 26.51 -33.85 -0.93
CA SER A 2 27.77 -34.26 -1.58
C SER A 2 28.89 -33.88 -0.61
N ASN A 3 29.19 -34.79 0.33
CA ASN A 3 30.43 -34.76 1.09
C ASN A 3 31.44 -35.59 0.29
N GLU A 4 32.15 -34.97 -0.64
CA GLU A 4 33.42 -35.49 -1.13
C GLU A 4 34.39 -34.32 -1.29
N ASN A 5 35.42 -34.34 -0.42
CA ASN A 5 36.71 -33.67 -0.46
C ASN A 5 36.82 -32.41 -1.36
N GLY A 6 36.60 -31.25 -0.76
CA GLY A 6 37.02 -29.98 -1.34
C GLY A 6 38.48 -29.70 -0.99
N ASP A 7 39.34 -29.67 -2.01
CA ASP A 7 40.60 -28.92 -1.94
C ASP A 7 40.29 -27.50 -1.43
N GLU A 8 41.09 -27.00 -0.49
CA GLU A 8 41.00 -25.65 0.04
C GLU A 8 41.12 -24.63 -1.11
N LYS A 9 39.98 -24.13 -1.58
CA LYS A 9 39.95 -23.04 -2.56
C LYS A 9 40.63 -21.83 -1.94
N ALA A 10 41.69 -21.34 -2.59
CA ALA A 10 42.39 -20.13 -2.20
C ALA A 10 41.40 -18.97 -2.12
N VAL A 11 41.09 -18.52 -0.90
CA VAL A 11 40.27 -17.34 -0.65
C VAL A 11 40.95 -16.15 -1.33
N PRO A 12 40.27 -15.38 -2.21
CA PRO A 12 40.84 -14.18 -2.80
C PRO A 12 41.37 -13.25 -1.71
N LYS A 13 42.53 -12.61 -1.91
CA LYS A 13 43.10 -11.69 -0.89
C LYS A 13 42.03 -10.68 -0.47
N ALA A 14 41.68 -10.65 0.81
CA ALA A 14 40.65 -9.79 1.41
C ALA A 14 40.68 -8.33 0.91
N MET A 15 41.89 -7.81 0.68
CA MET A 15 42.16 -6.44 0.24
C MET A 15 41.72 -6.14 -1.20
N LEU A 16 41.56 -7.15 -2.07
CA LEU A 16 41.05 -6.95 -3.43
C LEU A 16 39.60 -6.44 -3.41
N GLY A 17 38.81 -6.83 -2.41
CA GLY A 17 37.44 -6.35 -2.22
C GLY A 17 37.32 -4.83 -2.15
N TRP A 18 38.36 -4.12 -1.70
CA TRP A 18 38.38 -2.65 -1.66
C TRP A 18 38.39 -2.00 -3.04
N LEU A 19 38.70 -2.74 -4.12
CA LEU A 19 38.63 -2.23 -5.51
C LEU A 19 37.19 -2.09 -6.04
N ILE A 20 36.20 -2.68 -5.36
CA ILE A 20 34.79 -2.65 -5.79
C ILE A 20 34.24 -1.22 -5.77
N ALA A 21 34.53 -0.44 -4.73
CA ALA A 21 34.07 0.94 -4.61
C ALA A 21 34.68 1.87 -5.68
N PRO A 22 36.02 1.90 -5.89
CA PRO A 22 36.63 2.63 -6.99
C PRO A 22 36.06 2.24 -8.35
N LEU A 23 35.79 0.94 -8.59
CA LEU A 23 35.16 0.48 -9.81
C LEU A 23 33.75 1.05 -9.98
N ALA A 24 32.93 1.04 -8.92
CA ALA A 24 31.58 1.61 -8.96
C ALA A 24 31.61 3.09 -9.34
N VAL A 25 32.53 3.86 -8.75
CA VAL A 25 32.73 5.29 -9.08
C VAL A 25 33.19 5.46 -10.53
N LEU A 26 34.14 4.66 -11.01
CA LEU A 26 34.61 4.72 -12.41
C LEU A 26 33.50 4.39 -13.41
N VAL A 27 32.66 3.40 -13.11
CA VAL A 27 31.49 3.07 -13.94
C VAL A 27 30.50 4.23 -13.95
N ALA A 28 30.20 4.82 -12.80
CA ALA A 28 29.35 6.01 -12.71
C ALA A 28 29.88 7.19 -13.54
N LEU A 29 31.19 7.46 -13.46
CA LEU A 29 31.84 8.50 -14.27
C LEU A 29 31.79 8.17 -15.78
N THR A 30 31.93 6.90 -16.15
CA THR A 30 31.85 6.47 -17.55
C THR A 30 30.43 6.65 -18.09
N VAL A 31 29.41 6.29 -17.32
CA VAL A 31 27.99 6.52 -17.66
C VAL A 31 27.73 8.01 -17.80
N ASN A 32 28.28 8.84 -16.91
CA ASN A 32 28.19 10.29 -17.02
C ASN A 32 28.79 10.84 -18.32
N TYR A 33 30.03 10.49 -18.65
CA TYR A 33 30.68 10.96 -19.87
C TYR A 33 30.03 10.42 -21.14
N GLY A 34 29.50 9.19 -21.10
CA GLY A 34 28.85 8.56 -22.25
C GLY A 34 27.45 9.10 -22.54
N LEU A 35 26.71 9.52 -21.52
CA LEU A 35 25.33 10.02 -21.66
C LEU A 35 25.20 11.54 -21.56
N GLY A 36 26.22 12.25 -21.06
CA GLY A 36 26.27 13.70 -21.09
C GLY A 36 25.46 14.42 -20.01
N PHE A 37 25.28 13.84 -18.82
CA PHE A 37 24.54 14.48 -17.71
C PHE A 37 25.41 15.33 -16.76
N GLY A 38 26.57 15.79 -17.23
CA GLY A 38 27.27 16.93 -16.64
C GLY A 38 27.86 16.82 -15.24
N LEU A 39 28.24 15.63 -14.76
CA LEU A 39 29.11 15.53 -13.58
C LEU A 39 30.52 16.06 -13.90
N ASP A 40 30.90 17.16 -13.26
CA ASP A 40 32.26 17.70 -13.26
C ASP A 40 33.17 16.95 -12.27
N LEU A 41 34.47 16.88 -12.55
CA LEU A 41 35.47 16.20 -11.69
C LEU A 41 36.10 17.15 -10.63
N ASN A 42 35.32 18.06 -10.07
CA ASN A 42 35.81 18.98 -9.04
C ASN A 42 35.72 18.35 -7.62
N MET A 43 36.32 19.00 -6.62
CA MET A 43 36.39 18.42 -5.27
C MET A 43 35.02 18.36 -4.58
N GLU A 44 34.13 19.30 -4.87
CA GLU A 44 32.79 19.37 -4.30
C GLU A 44 31.91 18.23 -4.82
N THR A 45 31.89 18.00 -6.13
CA THR A 45 31.13 16.92 -6.79
C THR A 45 31.69 15.53 -6.48
N MET A 46 32.99 15.40 -6.23
CA MET A 46 33.63 14.11 -5.91
C MET A 46 33.59 13.73 -4.43
N THR A 47 33.31 14.68 -3.53
CA THR A 47 33.24 14.43 -2.07
C THR A 47 32.23 13.34 -1.69
N PRO A 48 30.99 13.31 -2.22
CA PRO A 48 30.04 12.23 -1.92
C PRO A 48 30.55 10.86 -2.36
N TYR A 49 31.16 10.76 -3.55
CA TYR A 49 31.70 9.51 -4.07
C TYR A 49 32.88 8.99 -3.24
N ALA A 50 33.77 9.89 -2.79
CA ALA A 50 34.87 9.56 -1.90
C ALA A 50 34.37 9.08 -0.54
N ALA A 51 33.33 9.72 0.01
CA ALA A 51 32.70 9.30 1.25
C ALA A 51 32.10 7.89 1.13
N LEU A 52 31.36 7.60 0.05
CA LEU A 52 30.82 6.27 -0.20
C LEU A 52 31.89 5.19 -0.42
N ALA A 53 32.99 5.54 -1.10
CA ALA A 53 34.11 4.62 -1.28
C ALA A 53 34.80 4.30 0.05
N LEU A 54 34.98 5.31 0.91
CA LEU A 54 35.49 5.13 2.27
C LEU A 54 34.53 4.26 3.12
N ALA A 55 33.23 4.52 3.06
CA ALA A 55 32.21 3.75 3.77
C ALA A 55 32.26 2.26 3.37
N ALA A 56 32.35 1.98 2.07
CA ALA A 56 32.45 0.63 1.53
C ALA A 56 33.70 -0.11 2.04
N ALA A 57 34.85 0.57 2.05
CA ALA A 57 36.09 0.00 2.57
C ALA A 57 36.00 -0.31 4.07
N LEU A 58 35.42 0.62 4.85
CA LEU A 58 35.19 0.46 6.30
C LEU A 58 34.17 -0.65 6.61
N GLY A 59 33.14 -0.81 5.78
CA GLY A 59 32.16 -1.89 5.93
C GLY A 59 32.78 -3.29 5.77
N MET A 60 33.81 -3.42 4.92
CA MET A 60 34.57 -4.66 4.73
C MET A 60 35.72 -4.85 5.74
N ALA A 61 36.14 -3.78 6.42
CA ALA A 61 37.31 -3.81 7.30
C ALA A 61 37.25 -4.89 8.40
N PRO A 62 36.12 -5.14 9.09
CA PRO A 62 36.05 -6.20 10.12
C PRO A 62 36.42 -7.60 9.61
N ARG A 63 36.02 -7.95 8.39
CA ARG A 63 36.41 -9.24 7.77
C ARG A 63 37.90 -9.25 7.46
N VAL A 64 38.42 -8.19 6.83
CA VAL A 64 39.84 -8.08 6.47
C VAL A 64 40.73 -8.19 7.71
N LEU A 65 40.36 -7.53 8.81
CA LEU A 65 41.09 -7.58 10.07
C LEU A 65 41.05 -8.99 10.71
N ARG A 66 39.95 -9.72 10.57
CA ARG A 66 39.83 -11.12 11.02
C ARG A 66 40.70 -12.06 10.18
N GLU A 67 40.68 -11.91 8.86
CA GLU A 67 41.50 -12.74 7.96
C GLU A 67 43.01 -12.48 8.12
N GLN A 68 43.39 -11.29 8.60
CA GLN A 68 44.77 -10.94 8.94
C GLN A 68 45.18 -11.32 10.39
N GLY A 69 44.27 -11.91 11.19
CA GLY A 69 44.55 -12.29 12.58
C GLY A 69 44.71 -11.11 13.55
N ILE A 70 44.20 -9.93 13.20
CA ILE A 70 44.29 -8.71 14.03
C ILE A 70 43.18 -8.69 15.08
N ILE A 71 41.99 -9.20 14.74
CA ILE A 71 40.83 -9.28 15.63
C ILE A 71 40.39 -10.74 15.72
N ASP A 72 41.05 -11.51 16.59
CA ASP A 72 40.64 -12.86 16.93
C ASP A 72 39.81 -12.86 18.23
N ASN A 73 38.75 -13.67 18.29
CA ASN A 73 37.92 -13.95 19.48
C ASN A 73 36.93 -12.88 19.98
N VAL A 74 36.51 -11.91 19.18
CA VAL A 74 35.41 -10.99 19.58
C VAL A 74 34.05 -11.58 19.20
N ASN A 75 33.10 -11.60 20.15
CA ASN A 75 31.72 -12.07 19.91
C ASN A 75 31.05 -11.26 18.77
N ASN A 76 30.42 -11.94 17.82
CA ASN A 76 29.68 -11.34 16.70
C ASN A 76 28.68 -10.25 17.12
N GLN A 77 28.02 -10.42 18.28
CA GLN A 77 27.09 -9.40 18.80
C GLN A 77 27.82 -8.12 19.23
N VAL A 78 28.97 -8.27 19.88
CA VAL A 78 29.79 -7.14 20.33
C VAL A 78 30.42 -6.43 19.12
N GLN A 79 30.92 -7.18 18.14
CA GLN A 79 31.41 -6.61 16.88
C GLN A 79 30.31 -5.83 16.16
N SER A 80 29.12 -6.41 16.01
CA SER A 80 28.00 -5.74 15.33
C SER A 80 27.59 -4.45 16.04
N LEU A 81 27.59 -4.44 17.39
CA LEU A 81 27.30 -3.24 18.17
C LEU A 81 28.39 -2.18 18.02
N LEU A 82 29.67 -2.58 18.04
CA LEU A 82 30.79 -1.67 17.82
C LEU A 82 30.75 -1.03 16.43
N VAL A 83 30.53 -1.84 15.38
CA VAL A 83 30.41 -1.32 14.01
C VAL A 83 29.20 -0.40 13.89
N LEU A 84 28.06 -0.72 14.53
CA LEU A 84 26.90 0.17 14.57
C LEU A 84 27.27 1.54 15.16
N VAL A 85 27.88 1.57 16.35
CA VAL A 85 28.25 2.82 17.04
C VAL A 85 29.27 3.62 16.21
N ILE A 86 30.31 2.96 15.67
CA ILE A 86 31.32 3.59 14.82
C ILE A 86 30.67 4.15 13.55
N SER A 87 29.77 3.39 12.92
CA SER A 87 29.09 3.83 11.68
C SER A 87 28.19 5.03 11.92
N LEU A 88 27.51 5.12 13.08
CA LEU A 88 26.70 6.29 13.45
C LEU A 88 27.59 7.52 13.71
N ALA A 89 28.68 7.36 14.46
CA ALA A 89 29.61 8.46 14.73
C ALA A 89 30.33 8.95 13.46
N ALA A 90 30.75 8.03 12.59
CA ALA A 90 31.37 8.35 11.31
C ALA A 90 30.37 9.00 10.34
N SER A 91 29.13 8.52 10.30
CA SER A 91 28.04 9.12 9.54
C SER A 91 27.83 10.59 9.94
N GLU A 92 27.77 10.86 11.25
CA GLU A 92 27.64 12.22 11.76
C GLU A 92 28.83 13.10 11.38
N GLY A 93 30.06 12.58 11.53
CA GLY A 93 31.27 13.29 11.11
C GLY A 93 31.31 13.61 9.61
N ILE A 94 30.81 12.70 8.76
CA ILE A 94 30.69 12.90 7.31
C ILE A 94 29.58 13.90 6.98
N ALA A 95 28.45 13.86 7.68
CA ALA A 95 27.38 14.85 7.52
C ALA A 95 27.90 16.27 7.83
N MET A 96 28.65 16.43 8.93
CA MET A 96 29.29 17.69 9.30
C MET A 96 30.35 18.14 8.27
N PHE A 97 31.17 17.22 7.77
CA PHE A 97 32.23 17.53 6.80
C PHE A 97 31.67 17.91 5.42
N SER A 98 30.65 17.20 4.95
CA SER A 98 30.05 17.41 3.63
C SER A 98 28.94 18.48 3.61
N GLY A 99 28.48 18.92 4.79
CA GLY A 99 27.32 19.80 4.91
C GLY A 99 26.00 19.14 4.51
N SER A 100 25.94 17.80 4.39
CA SER A 100 24.76 17.08 3.92
C SER A 100 24.46 15.85 4.78
N ASN A 101 23.31 15.88 5.46
CA ASN A 101 22.80 14.75 6.22
C ASN A 101 22.47 13.54 5.34
N LEU A 102 22.09 13.77 4.09
CA LEU A 102 21.87 12.71 3.11
C LEU A 102 23.15 11.91 2.85
N ILE A 103 24.30 12.60 2.68
CA ILE A 103 25.59 11.93 2.48
C ILE A 103 25.98 11.13 3.73
N GLY A 104 25.76 11.69 4.92
CA GLY A 104 25.92 10.95 6.18
C GLY A 104 25.08 9.67 6.23
N LEU A 105 23.78 9.77 5.91
CA LEU A 105 22.88 8.62 5.87
C LEU A 105 23.33 7.55 4.86
N LEU A 106 23.71 7.94 3.64
CA LEU A 106 24.20 7.01 2.64
C LEU A 106 25.53 6.37 3.06
N PHE A 107 26.40 7.12 3.75
CA PHE A 107 27.62 6.60 4.37
C PHE A 107 27.27 5.53 5.41
N PHE A 108 26.32 5.80 6.32
CA PHE A 108 25.85 4.83 7.31
C PHE A 108 25.33 3.55 6.66
N ILE A 109 24.45 3.67 5.67
CA ILE A 109 23.86 2.53 4.96
C ILE A 109 24.94 1.71 4.26
N THR A 110 25.89 2.37 3.57
CA THR A 110 26.98 1.70 2.85
C THR A 110 27.92 0.97 3.81
N MET A 111 28.30 1.61 4.92
CA MET A 111 29.22 1.04 5.90
C MET A 111 28.56 -0.08 6.71
N PHE A 112 27.43 0.21 7.39
CA PHE A 112 26.77 -0.74 8.29
C PHE A 112 26.02 -1.82 7.53
N GLY A 113 25.30 -1.45 6.46
CA GLY A 113 24.63 -2.40 5.57
C GLY A 113 25.64 -3.30 4.85
N GLY A 114 26.75 -2.72 4.38
CA GLY A 114 27.85 -3.48 3.79
C GLY A 114 28.45 -4.47 4.78
N TYR A 115 28.70 -4.06 6.02
CA TYR A 115 29.14 -4.95 7.10
C TYR A 115 28.16 -6.12 7.36
N ILE A 116 26.86 -5.86 7.43
CA ILE A 116 25.86 -6.93 7.66
C ILE A 116 25.89 -7.95 6.51
N LEU A 117 25.96 -7.48 5.27
CA LEU A 117 25.99 -8.34 4.09
C LEU A 117 27.28 -9.16 4.05
N ASP A 118 28.42 -8.51 4.29
CA ASP A 118 29.74 -9.13 4.26
C ASP A 118 29.90 -10.17 5.39
N ASN A 119 29.53 -9.82 6.62
CA ASN A 119 29.65 -10.70 7.78
C ASN A 119 28.69 -11.91 7.73
N HIS A 120 27.58 -11.80 7.01
CA HIS A 120 26.64 -12.91 6.79
C HIS A 120 26.95 -13.73 5.52
N GLY A 121 28.09 -13.51 4.85
CA GLY A 121 28.53 -14.28 3.69
C GLY A 121 27.72 -13.97 2.42
N ARG A 122 27.23 -12.73 2.26
CA ARG A 122 26.46 -12.23 1.11
C ARG A 122 27.27 -11.18 0.32
N PHE A 123 28.43 -11.57 -0.17
CA PHE A 123 29.44 -10.66 -0.73
C PHE A 123 28.96 -9.96 -2.01
N GLU A 124 28.30 -10.66 -2.93
CA GLU A 124 27.77 -10.08 -4.17
C GLU A 124 26.68 -9.05 -3.90
N TRP A 125 25.86 -9.24 -2.86
CA TRP A 125 24.88 -8.22 -2.46
C TRP A 125 25.55 -6.98 -1.86
N ASN A 126 26.73 -7.13 -1.24
CA ASN A 126 27.54 -5.99 -0.81
C ASN A 126 28.04 -5.19 -2.03
N THR A 127 28.50 -5.87 -3.08
CA THR A 127 28.84 -5.22 -4.37
C THR A 127 27.65 -4.47 -4.95
N VAL A 128 26.47 -5.11 -5.00
CA VAL A 128 25.24 -4.46 -5.50
C VAL A 128 24.85 -3.26 -4.64
N LEU A 129 24.99 -3.34 -3.31
CA LEU A 129 24.73 -2.22 -2.40
C LEU A 129 25.64 -1.03 -2.71
N ILE A 130 26.94 -1.25 -2.87
CA ILE A 130 27.92 -0.19 -3.18
C ILE A 130 27.58 0.50 -4.50
N PHE A 131 27.31 -0.28 -5.56
CA PHE A 131 26.88 0.26 -6.85
C PHE A 131 25.54 1.00 -6.76
N ASN A 132 24.59 0.49 -5.97
CA ASN A 132 23.29 1.13 -5.81
C ASN A 132 23.39 2.48 -5.09
N MET A 133 24.25 2.60 -4.07
CA MET A 133 24.49 3.86 -3.34
C MET A 133 25.23 4.89 -4.21
N VAL A 134 26.27 4.45 -4.94
CA VAL A 134 26.97 5.29 -5.93
C VAL A 134 26.01 5.72 -7.04
N GLY A 135 25.19 4.79 -7.54
CA GLY A 135 24.20 5.04 -8.58
C GLY A 135 23.10 6.00 -8.15
N PHE A 136 22.69 5.96 -6.87
CA PHE A 136 21.73 6.91 -6.32
C PHE A 136 22.32 8.34 -6.33
N MET A 137 23.58 8.50 -5.92
CA MET A 137 24.25 9.81 -6.00
C MET A 137 24.43 10.29 -7.45
N SER A 138 24.76 9.39 -8.37
CA SER A 138 24.86 9.73 -9.79
C SER A 138 23.52 10.10 -10.41
N ALA A 139 22.43 9.45 -9.98
CA ALA A 139 21.09 9.80 -10.40
C ALA A 139 20.66 11.17 -9.90
N LEU A 140 20.97 11.52 -8.64
CA LEU A 140 20.74 12.87 -8.11
C LEU A 140 21.52 13.92 -8.90
N ALA A 141 22.79 13.66 -9.21
CA ALA A 141 23.60 14.58 -9.98
C ALA A 141 23.09 14.75 -11.42
N ALA A 142 22.68 13.67 -12.08
CA ALA A 142 22.12 13.72 -13.43
C ALA A 142 20.78 14.49 -13.47
N ALA A 143 19.91 14.24 -12.49
CA ALA A 143 18.67 14.98 -12.33
C ALA A 143 18.92 16.48 -12.06
N GLY A 144 19.88 16.80 -11.17
CA GLY A 144 20.27 18.17 -10.88
C GLY A 144 20.85 18.92 -12.09
N TYR A 145 21.64 18.23 -12.92
CA TYR A 145 22.16 18.81 -14.17
C TYR A 145 21.04 19.12 -15.17
N PHE A 146 20.04 18.23 -15.29
CA PHE A 146 18.88 18.47 -16.13
C PHE A 146 18.08 19.68 -15.62
N ILE A 147 17.84 19.77 -14.31
CA ILE A 147 17.17 20.92 -13.68
C ILE A 147 17.88 22.24 -14.01
N ALA A 148 19.22 22.25 -14.00
CA ALA A 148 19.99 23.46 -14.23
C ALA A 148 20.00 23.94 -15.69
N ASN A 149 19.75 23.05 -16.66
CA ASN A 149 19.93 23.33 -18.09
C ASN A 149 18.64 23.26 -18.92
N GLN A 150 17.61 22.57 -18.44
CA GLN A 150 16.34 22.43 -19.14
C GLN A 150 15.32 23.44 -18.61
N SER A 151 14.76 24.25 -19.50
CA SER A 151 13.63 25.14 -19.19
C SER A 151 12.35 24.34 -18.93
N PHE A 152 11.54 24.80 -17.98
CA PHE A 152 10.16 24.32 -17.76
C PHE A 152 9.12 25.14 -18.54
N GLU A 153 9.50 26.29 -19.11
CA GLU A 153 8.64 27.12 -19.93
C GLU A 153 8.83 26.80 -21.43
N PHE A 154 7.73 26.77 -22.17
CA PHE A 154 7.72 26.62 -23.62
C PHE A 154 6.97 27.77 -24.29
N SER A 155 7.53 28.37 -25.34
CA SER A 155 6.90 29.52 -26.02
C SER A 155 6.51 29.20 -27.46
N ILE A 156 5.23 29.33 -27.79
CA ILE A 156 4.67 29.19 -29.15
C ILE A 156 3.89 30.46 -29.50
N GLU A 157 4.08 31.00 -30.71
CA GLU A 157 3.31 32.13 -31.25
C GLU A 157 3.24 33.38 -30.34
N GLY A 158 4.24 33.59 -29.50
CA GLY A 158 4.31 34.71 -28.56
C GLY A 158 3.54 34.50 -27.24
N GLN A 159 3.00 33.31 -26.99
CA GLN A 159 2.47 32.88 -25.70
C GLN A 159 3.43 31.89 -25.04
N THR A 160 3.68 32.08 -23.74
CA THR A 160 4.53 31.20 -22.93
C THR A 160 3.66 30.31 -22.06
N TYR A 161 3.87 29.01 -22.17
CA TYR A 161 3.19 27.95 -21.42
C TYR A 161 4.12 27.42 -20.34
N ASP A 162 3.60 27.31 -19.12
CA ASP A 162 4.27 26.63 -18.02
C ASP A 162 4.03 25.11 -18.13
N ARG A 163 5.12 24.34 -18.20
CA ARG A 163 5.10 22.87 -18.29
C ARG A 163 5.85 22.22 -17.12
N THR A 164 5.77 22.82 -15.93
CA THR A 164 6.40 22.32 -14.71
C THR A 164 6.11 20.84 -14.43
N SER A 165 4.88 20.36 -14.66
CA SER A 165 4.54 18.94 -14.46
C SER A 165 5.34 18.00 -15.38
N ALA A 166 5.36 18.28 -16.69
CA ALA A 166 6.11 17.46 -17.66
C ALA A 166 7.63 17.53 -17.39
N TRP A 167 8.12 18.72 -17.00
CA TRP A 167 9.51 18.90 -16.60
C TRP A 167 9.87 18.06 -15.35
N GLN A 168 9.00 18.00 -14.34
CA GLN A 168 9.19 17.14 -13.16
C GLN A 168 9.14 15.64 -13.50
N GLU A 169 8.26 15.23 -14.42
CA GLU A 169 8.23 13.85 -14.92
C GLU A 169 9.55 13.47 -15.61
N ALA A 170 10.10 14.37 -16.42
CA ALA A 170 11.39 14.18 -17.08
C ALA A 170 12.56 14.08 -16.07
N ILE A 171 12.56 14.87 -15.00
CA ILE A 171 13.52 14.78 -13.90
C ILE A 171 13.48 13.38 -13.26
N GLY A 172 12.26 12.91 -12.93
CA GLY A 172 12.05 11.58 -12.38
C GLY A 172 12.53 10.48 -13.33
N PHE A 173 12.22 10.62 -14.62
CA PHE A 173 12.66 9.70 -15.65
C PHE A 173 14.19 9.57 -15.71
N ILE A 174 14.94 10.68 -15.74
CA ILE A 174 16.41 10.66 -15.75
C ILE A 174 16.93 9.99 -14.48
N PHE A 175 16.41 10.40 -13.32
CA PHE A 175 16.81 9.86 -12.02
C PHE A 175 16.66 8.33 -11.97
N PHE A 176 15.46 7.81 -12.26
CA PHE A 176 15.19 6.37 -12.16
C PHE A 176 15.96 5.54 -13.18
N ASN A 177 16.14 6.05 -14.41
CA ASN A 177 16.92 5.33 -15.43
C ASN A 177 18.41 5.28 -15.06
N VAL A 178 19.04 6.39 -14.67
CA VAL A 178 20.46 6.41 -14.27
C VAL A 178 20.71 5.51 -13.06
N TRP A 179 19.82 5.59 -12.05
CA TRP A 179 19.93 4.75 -10.86
C TRP A 179 19.80 3.25 -11.21
N THR A 180 18.87 2.92 -12.09
CA THR A 180 18.64 1.54 -12.55
C THR A 180 19.83 1.02 -13.35
N VAL A 181 20.39 1.80 -14.30
CA VAL A 181 21.57 1.42 -15.08
C VAL A 181 22.72 1.05 -14.17
N ILE A 182 23.09 1.91 -13.22
CA ILE A 182 24.24 1.67 -12.34
C ILE A 182 23.96 0.50 -11.39
N THR A 183 22.72 0.34 -10.91
CA THR A 183 22.34 -0.81 -10.07
C THR A 183 22.43 -2.14 -10.83
N VAL A 184 21.93 -2.19 -12.07
CA VAL A 184 21.99 -3.39 -12.94
C VAL A 184 23.43 -3.70 -13.34
N LEU A 185 24.24 -2.67 -13.65
CA LEU A 185 25.68 -2.84 -13.86
C LEU A 185 26.39 -3.35 -12.60
N GLY A 186 25.93 -2.95 -11.40
CA GLY A 186 26.37 -3.52 -10.13
C GLY A 186 26.05 -5.00 -9.99
N MET A 187 24.85 -5.44 -10.42
CA MET A 187 24.52 -6.87 -10.48
C MET A 187 25.40 -7.62 -11.48
N LEU A 188 25.67 -7.03 -12.64
CA LEU A 188 26.56 -7.61 -13.65
C LEU A 188 28.00 -7.72 -13.12
N ALA A 189 28.52 -6.67 -12.48
CA ALA A 189 29.82 -6.65 -11.83
C ALA A 189 29.90 -7.71 -10.72
N ALA A 190 28.85 -7.87 -9.92
CA ALA A 190 28.78 -8.90 -8.88
C ALA A 190 28.89 -10.32 -9.47
N VAL A 191 28.30 -10.58 -10.64
CA VAL A 191 28.42 -11.88 -11.33
C VAL A 191 29.81 -12.07 -11.96
N LEU A 192 30.38 -11.02 -12.56
CA LEU A 192 31.67 -11.09 -13.27
C LEU A 192 32.87 -11.17 -12.32
N LEU A 193 32.81 -10.47 -11.18
CA LEU A 193 33.91 -10.38 -10.21
C LEU A 193 33.84 -11.48 -9.13
N ARG A 194 32.80 -12.31 -9.17
CA ARG A 194 32.59 -13.45 -8.25
C ARG A 194 33.81 -14.37 -8.24
N GLY A 195 34.37 -14.61 -7.05
CA GLY A 195 35.53 -15.49 -6.87
C GLY A 195 36.86 -14.89 -7.34
N LEU A 196 36.86 -13.68 -7.92
CA LEU A 196 38.07 -12.98 -8.36
C LEU A 196 38.49 -11.89 -7.37
N VAL A 197 37.58 -10.96 -7.08
CA VAL A 197 37.83 -9.77 -6.27
C VAL A 197 37.28 -9.93 -4.85
N GLY A 198 36.22 -10.71 -4.70
CA GLY A 198 35.62 -11.07 -3.42
C GLY A 198 35.28 -12.57 -3.36
N PRO A 199 35.15 -13.11 -2.14
CA PRO A 199 34.73 -14.50 -1.94
C PRO A 199 33.32 -14.74 -2.51
N GLU A 200 33.03 -16.01 -2.84
CA GLU A 200 31.71 -16.42 -3.32
C GLU A 200 30.67 -16.41 -2.18
N SER A 201 29.46 -15.88 -2.42
CA SER A 201 28.39 -15.95 -1.40
C SER A 201 28.03 -17.37 -0.99
N GLU A 202 27.93 -17.59 0.32
CA GLU A 202 27.46 -18.83 0.93
C GLU A 202 25.93 -18.90 1.04
N LYS A 203 25.26 -17.73 1.06
CA LYS A 203 23.81 -17.61 1.28
C LYS A 203 23.16 -16.64 0.28
N GLY A 204 21.87 -16.84 0.03
CA GLY A 204 21.06 -15.94 -0.78
C GLY A 204 20.97 -16.37 -2.25
N TRP A 205 20.59 -15.43 -3.14
CA TRP A 205 20.41 -15.73 -4.57
C TRP A 205 21.72 -16.16 -5.25
N PHE A 206 22.81 -15.43 -5.01
CA PHE A 206 24.11 -15.69 -5.61
C PHE A 206 24.73 -17.04 -5.19
N SER A 207 24.35 -17.63 -4.04
CA SER A 207 24.88 -18.94 -3.63
C SER A 207 24.40 -20.10 -4.52
N TYR A 208 23.40 -19.87 -5.38
CA TYR A 208 22.94 -20.85 -6.38
C TYR A 208 23.75 -20.80 -7.68
N ILE A 209 24.67 -19.86 -7.83
CA ILE A 209 25.57 -19.80 -8.99
C ILE A 209 26.69 -20.82 -8.81
N PRO A 210 26.91 -21.73 -9.77
CA PRO A 210 28.03 -22.68 -9.70
C PRO A 210 29.37 -21.95 -9.67
N SER A 211 30.29 -22.40 -8.81
CA SER A 211 31.68 -21.91 -8.82
C SER A 211 32.39 -22.24 -10.13
N SER A 212 33.38 -21.43 -10.51
CA SER A 212 34.20 -21.61 -11.71
C SER A 212 35.68 -21.55 -11.35
N ASP A 213 36.48 -22.48 -11.88
CA ASP A 213 37.93 -22.55 -11.62
C ASP A 213 38.74 -21.61 -12.55
N GLY A 214 38.10 -21.02 -13.56
CA GLY A 214 38.71 -20.05 -14.49
C GLY A 214 38.28 -18.60 -14.26
N LEU A 215 39.02 -17.66 -14.86
CA LEU A 215 38.80 -16.21 -14.77
C LEU A 215 37.39 -15.74 -15.23
N TRP A 216 36.66 -16.57 -15.97
CA TRP A 216 35.33 -16.23 -16.46
C TRP A 216 34.38 -17.43 -16.41
N ASN A 217 33.26 -17.26 -15.71
CA ASN A 217 32.24 -18.30 -15.56
C ASN A 217 31.27 -18.35 -16.74
N ARG A 218 31.60 -19.14 -17.76
CA ARG A 218 30.73 -19.37 -18.94
C ARG A 218 29.34 -19.90 -18.60
N ALA A 219 29.16 -20.60 -17.48
CA ALA A 219 27.86 -21.14 -17.10
C ALA A 219 26.84 -20.04 -16.75
N THR A 220 27.31 -18.84 -16.41
CA THR A 220 26.47 -17.67 -16.12
C THR A 220 26.24 -16.76 -17.33
N LEU A 221 26.75 -17.12 -18.52
CA LEU A 221 26.62 -16.32 -19.73
C LEU A 221 25.17 -15.86 -20.02
N PRO A 222 24.12 -16.70 -19.90
CA PRO A 222 22.75 -16.24 -20.13
C PRO A 222 22.31 -15.13 -19.16
N LEU A 223 22.76 -15.19 -17.90
CA LEU A 223 22.47 -14.16 -16.90
C LEU A 223 23.25 -12.88 -17.19
N GLN A 224 24.53 -13.00 -17.59
CA GLN A 224 25.35 -11.84 -17.98
C GLN A 224 24.74 -11.11 -19.18
N ILE A 225 24.30 -11.84 -20.21
CA ILE A 225 23.62 -11.27 -21.38
C ILE A 225 22.32 -10.59 -20.96
N ALA A 226 21.51 -11.22 -20.08
CA ALA A 226 20.26 -10.61 -19.64
C ALA A 226 20.47 -9.30 -18.87
N LEU A 227 21.45 -9.26 -17.96
CA LEU A 227 21.79 -8.03 -17.24
C LEU A 227 22.37 -6.96 -18.16
N ALA A 228 23.18 -7.35 -19.16
CA ALA A 228 23.69 -6.42 -20.16
C ALA A 228 22.57 -5.85 -21.04
N VAL A 229 21.65 -6.69 -21.53
CA VAL A 229 20.46 -6.24 -22.28
C VAL A 229 19.62 -5.29 -21.45
N TRP A 230 19.43 -5.57 -20.15
CA TRP A 230 18.69 -4.70 -19.25
C TRP A 230 19.38 -3.33 -19.06
N ALA A 231 20.68 -3.30 -18.80
CA ALA A 231 21.40 -2.04 -18.71
C ALA A 231 21.35 -1.27 -20.04
N MET A 232 21.57 -1.96 -21.16
CA MET A 232 21.57 -1.36 -22.51
C MET A 232 20.19 -0.82 -22.92
N SER A 233 19.08 -1.43 -22.49
CA SER A 233 17.75 -0.90 -22.80
C SER A 233 17.50 0.45 -22.13
N HIS A 234 17.92 0.62 -20.88
CA HIS A 234 17.83 1.92 -20.20
C HIS A 234 18.80 2.96 -20.81
N VAL A 235 20.02 2.54 -21.18
CA VAL A 235 20.97 3.41 -21.90
C VAL A 235 20.42 3.85 -23.25
N ALA A 236 19.78 2.96 -24.00
CA ALA A 236 19.17 3.28 -25.31
C ALA A 236 18.02 4.28 -25.16
N VAL A 237 17.17 4.10 -24.15
CA VAL A 237 16.05 5.02 -23.86
C VAL A 237 16.56 6.40 -23.41
N LEU A 238 17.61 6.45 -22.58
CA LEU A 238 18.26 7.73 -22.21
C LEU A 238 18.95 8.40 -23.40
N ALA A 239 19.61 7.63 -24.27
CA ALA A 239 20.23 8.16 -25.48
C ALA A 239 19.20 8.72 -26.47
N TYR A 240 18.04 8.06 -26.60
CA TYR A 240 16.91 8.59 -27.37
C TYR A 240 16.36 9.86 -26.75
N PHE A 241 16.10 9.88 -25.44
CA PHE A 241 15.64 11.07 -24.72
C PHE A 241 16.56 12.28 -24.93
N ASN A 242 17.87 12.10 -24.83
CA ASN A 242 18.85 13.18 -25.06
C ASN A 242 18.94 13.65 -26.53
N SER A 243 18.34 12.93 -27.47
CA SER A 243 18.26 13.34 -28.88
C SER A 243 17.02 14.18 -29.20
N LEU A 244 16.06 14.26 -28.28
CA LEU A 244 14.80 14.97 -28.45
C LEU A 244 14.93 16.46 -28.14
N GLY A 245 14.01 17.25 -28.70
CA GLY A 245 13.88 18.67 -28.40
C GLY A 245 12.86 18.94 -27.28
N ASP A 246 12.77 20.21 -26.87
CA ASP A 246 11.88 20.68 -25.79
C ASP A 246 10.40 20.32 -26.03
N LEU A 247 9.98 20.27 -27.30
CA LEU A 247 8.60 19.93 -27.70
C LEU A 247 8.16 18.56 -27.16
N ASP A 248 9.03 17.55 -27.29
CA ASP A 248 8.74 16.19 -26.83
C ASP A 248 8.93 16.04 -25.32
N ILE A 249 9.96 16.69 -24.77
CA ILE A 249 10.31 16.61 -23.35
C ILE A 249 9.24 17.28 -22.48
N LEU A 250 8.67 18.40 -22.92
CA LEU A 250 7.66 19.18 -22.20
C LEU A 250 6.22 18.76 -22.55
N ALA A 251 6.04 17.66 -23.27
CA ALA A 251 4.75 17.06 -23.60
C ALA A 251 3.77 18.04 -24.25
N ILE A 252 4.18 18.73 -25.33
CA ILE A 252 3.34 19.68 -26.06
C ILE A 252 2.49 18.94 -27.11
N TRP A 253 1.46 18.24 -26.64
CA TRP A 253 0.59 17.40 -27.47
C TRP A 253 -0.26 18.15 -28.50
N SER A 254 -0.41 19.47 -28.37
CA SER A 254 -1.19 20.29 -29.31
C SER A 254 -0.50 20.50 -30.66
N GLU A 255 0.79 20.20 -30.76
CA GLU A 255 1.59 20.39 -31.98
C GLU A 255 1.67 19.09 -32.78
N GLU A 256 1.44 19.17 -34.11
CA GLU A 256 1.47 17.99 -35.00
C GLU A 256 2.82 17.25 -35.02
N ALA A 257 3.92 17.92 -34.64
CA ALA A 257 5.26 17.33 -34.58
C ALA A 257 5.54 16.54 -33.29
N TYR A 258 4.62 16.51 -32.34
CA TYR A 258 4.80 15.84 -31.06
C TYR A 258 4.68 14.32 -31.18
N HIS A 259 5.66 13.60 -30.64
CA HIS A 259 5.58 12.15 -30.45
C HIS A 259 6.05 11.70 -29.05
N GLY A 260 6.57 12.62 -28.23
CA GLY A 260 7.01 12.33 -26.86
C GLY A 260 8.27 11.45 -26.79
N TYR A 261 8.61 11.01 -25.57
CA TYR A 261 9.77 10.14 -25.31
C TYR A 261 9.37 8.76 -24.81
N ILE A 262 10.24 7.77 -25.02
CA ILE A 262 10.02 6.40 -24.52
C ILE A 262 10.17 6.38 -23.00
N GLY A 263 9.10 6.08 -22.27
CA GLY A 263 9.10 6.06 -20.81
C GLY A 263 10.00 4.99 -20.15
N PHE A 264 10.03 4.97 -18.82
CA PHE A 264 10.87 4.05 -18.03
C PHE A 264 10.47 2.57 -18.15
N TRP A 265 9.17 2.28 -18.21
CA TRP A 265 8.63 0.92 -18.08
C TRP A 265 9.01 -0.03 -19.22
N PRO A 266 8.99 0.36 -20.51
CA PRO A 266 9.45 -0.51 -21.60
C PRO A 266 10.87 -1.05 -21.38
N ALA A 267 11.80 -0.21 -20.92
CA ALA A 267 13.17 -0.64 -20.61
C ALA A 267 13.24 -1.56 -19.38
N ALA A 268 12.50 -1.24 -18.31
CA ALA A 268 12.45 -2.07 -17.11
C ALA A 268 11.85 -3.46 -17.39
N LEU A 269 10.75 -3.52 -18.15
CA LEU A 269 10.09 -4.77 -18.56
C LEU A 269 10.95 -5.59 -19.52
N THR A 270 11.72 -4.93 -20.40
CA THR A 270 12.71 -5.62 -21.24
C THR A 270 13.75 -6.36 -20.41
N GLY A 271 14.19 -5.76 -19.30
CA GLY A 271 15.05 -6.42 -18.32
C GLY A 271 14.42 -7.66 -17.68
N VAL A 272 13.16 -7.55 -17.26
CA VAL A 272 12.40 -8.68 -16.69
C VAL A 272 12.27 -9.81 -17.72
N VAL A 273 11.90 -9.49 -18.96
CA VAL A 273 11.82 -10.48 -20.06
C VAL A 273 13.18 -11.13 -20.33
N ALA A 274 14.26 -10.35 -20.33
CA ALA A 274 15.61 -10.86 -20.50
C ALA A 274 16.01 -11.84 -19.38
N LEU A 275 15.68 -11.54 -18.12
CA LEU A 275 15.89 -12.44 -16.99
C LEU A 275 15.04 -13.73 -17.08
N ILE A 276 13.79 -13.62 -17.55
CA ILE A 276 12.94 -14.79 -17.82
C ILE A 276 13.58 -15.65 -18.90
N CYS A 277 14.07 -15.06 -19.98
CA CYS A 277 14.79 -15.75 -21.05
C CYS A 277 16.07 -16.43 -20.53
N ALA A 278 16.84 -15.76 -19.65
CA ALA A 278 18.01 -16.36 -19.00
C ALA A 278 17.66 -17.56 -18.12
N TRP A 279 16.56 -17.46 -17.35
CA TRP A 279 16.05 -18.57 -16.55
C TRP A 279 15.60 -19.75 -17.43
N MET A 280 14.88 -19.47 -18.52
CA MET A 280 14.48 -20.48 -19.49
C MET A 280 15.69 -21.13 -20.16
N ALA A 281 16.72 -20.36 -20.50
CA ALA A 281 17.97 -20.88 -21.04
C ALA A 281 18.70 -21.80 -20.03
N ALA A 282 18.70 -21.47 -18.74
CA ALA A 282 19.26 -22.31 -17.69
C ALA A 282 18.56 -23.69 -17.59
N GLU A 283 17.25 -23.74 -17.82
CA GLU A 283 16.43 -24.97 -17.90
C GLU A 283 16.48 -25.67 -19.28
N ARG A 284 17.20 -25.10 -20.26
CA ARG A 284 17.22 -25.52 -21.68
C ARG A 284 15.86 -25.41 -22.38
N TRP A 285 15.00 -24.50 -21.93
CA TRP A 285 13.72 -24.17 -22.57
C TRP A 285 13.88 -23.15 -23.71
N PHE A 286 14.87 -23.37 -24.58
CA PHE A 286 15.29 -22.42 -25.60
C PHE A 286 14.16 -22.03 -26.58
N THR A 287 13.27 -22.95 -26.95
CA THR A 287 12.10 -22.62 -27.79
C THR A 287 11.19 -21.59 -27.13
N ARG A 288 11.00 -21.65 -25.81
CA ARG A 288 10.17 -20.68 -25.09
C ARG A 288 10.87 -19.34 -24.94
N ALA A 289 12.17 -19.36 -24.66
CA ALA A 289 12.99 -18.15 -24.59
C ALA A 289 13.01 -17.42 -25.94
N LEU A 290 13.20 -18.16 -27.05
CA LEU A 290 13.16 -17.60 -28.40
C LEU A 290 11.79 -17.01 -28.71
N PHE A 291 10.70 -17.74 -28.41
CA PHE A 291 9.34 -17.24 -28.63
C PHE A 291 9.06 -15.96 -27.83
N ILE A 292 9.29 -15.96 -26.52
CA ILE A 292 9.00 -14.80 -25.66
C ILE A 292 9.90 -13.61 -26.03
N GLY A 293 11.20 -13.83 -26.22
CA GLY A 293 12.12 -12.76 -26.58
C GLY A 293 11.81 -12.13 -27.93
N SER A 294 11.49 -12.94 -28.95
CA SER A 294 11.12 -12.43 -30.28
C SER A 294 9.76 -11.74 -30.29
N MET A 295 8.76 -12.27 -29.58
CA MET A 295 7.44 -11.61 -29.48
C MET A 295 7.52 -10.30 -28.68
N TRP A 296 8.34 -10.24 -27.62
CA TRP A 296 8.59 -9.00 -26.89
C TRP A 296 9.29 -7.95 -27.75
N GLY A 297 10.29 -8.36 -28.54
CA GLY A 297 10.95 -7.47 -29.51
C GLY A 297 9.97 -6.93 -30.55
N LEU A 298 9.08 -7.78 -31.08
CA LEU A 298 8.04 -7.35 -32.01
C LEU A 298 7.03 -6.40 -31.35
N TYR A 299 6.62 -6.68 -30.11
CA TYR A 299 5.77 -5.79 -29.32
C TYR A 299 6.40 -4.40 -29.14
N ILE A 300 7.70 -4.31 -28.83
CA ILE A 300 8.38 -3.01 -28.73
C ILE A 300 8.36 -2.30 -30.09
N ILE A 301 8.72 -2.98 -31.17
CA ILE A 301 8.80 -2.34 -32.51
C ILE A 301 7.42 -1.82 -32.95
N SER A 302 6.37 -2.62 -32.74
CA SER A 302 4.98 -2.22 -33.06
C SER A 302 4.48 -1.11 -32.15
N SER A 303 4.71 -1.20 -30.84
CA SER A 303 4.34 -0.13 -29.90
C SER A 303 5.03 1.20 -30.23
N LEU A 304 6.31 1.19 -30.64
CA LEU A 304 7.00 2.41 -31.07
C LEU A 304 6.49 2.97 -32.40
N TYR A 305 5.86 2.13 -33.23
CA TYR A 305 5.20 2.57 -34.47
C TYR A 305 3.87 3.24 -34.14
N GLU A 306 3.06 2.59 -33.30
CA GLU A 306 1.75 3.10 -32.84
C GLU A 306 1.88 4.44 -32.11
N THR A 307 2.95 4.65 -31.33
CA THR A 307 3.20 5.93 -30.65
C THR A 307 3.95 6.95 -31.50
N GLY A 308 4.16 6.70 -32.80
CA GLY A 308 4.74 7.67 -33.72
C GLY A 308 6.26 7.90 -33.62
N HIS A 309 7.00 7.12 -32.84
CA HIS A 309 8.47 7.27 -32.73
C HIS A 309 9.21 6.84 -34.01
N TRP A 310 8.56 6.06 -34.87
CA TRP A 310 9.00 5.82 -36.25
C TRP A 310 7.80 5.59 -37.15
N SER A 311 7.89 6.02 -38.40
CA SER A 311 6.81 5.91 -39.39
C SER A 311 7.28 5.23 -40.67
N SER A 312 6.33 4.81 -41.50
CA SER A 312 6.60 4.18 -42.79
C SER A 312 5.36 4.20 -43.67
N GLU A 313 5.52 4.73 -44.88
CA GLU A 313 4.46 4.83 -45.90
C GLU A 313 3.76 3.48 -46.17
N THR A 314 4.49 2.36 -46.10
CA THR A 314 3.93 1.00 -46.32
C THR A 314 2.92 0.60 -45.25
N PHE A 315 3.11 1.07 -44.02
CA PHE A 315 2.27 0.69 -42.86
C PHE A 315 1.16 1.71 -42.58
N GLU A 316 1.06 2.78 -43.36
CA GLU A 316 0.00 3.79 -43.27
C GLU A 316 -1.21 3.46 -44.17
N GLU A 317 -1.09 2.48 -45.06
CA GLU A 317 -2.16 2.05 -45.97
C GLU A 317 -3.19 1.13 -45.28
N SER A 318 -4.40 1.05 -45.84
CA SER A 318 -5.49 0.13 -45.39
C SER A 318 -5.11 -1.35 -45.23
N TRP A 319 -3.98 -1.79 -45.82
CA TRP A 319 -3.45 -3.16 -45.73
C TRP A 319 -2.42 -3.36 -44.61
N ALA A 320 -2.09 -2.33 -43.83
CA ALA A 320 -1.14 -2.38 -42.71
C ALA A 320 -1.38 -3.54 -41.74
N VAL A 321 -2.65 -3.78 -41.41
CA VAL A 321 -3.11 -4.87 -40.54
C VAL A 321 -2.62 -6.24 -41.04
N TRP A 322 -2.61 -6.45 -42.36
CA TRP A 322 -2.14 -7.69 -42.97
C TRP A 322 -0.62 -7.81 -42.98
N TYR A 323 0.11 -6.71 -43.10
CA TYR A 323 1.58 -6.72 -42.98
C TYR A 323 2.01 -7.08 -41.57
N TRP A 324 1.42 -6.46 -40.54
CA TRP A 324 1.70 -6.78 -39.14
C TRP A 324 1.33 -8.22 -38.77
N PHE A 325 0.18 -8.70 -39.26
CA PHE A 325 -0.20 -10.12 -39.14
C PHE A 325 0.82 -11.03 -39.84
N GLY A 326 1.22 -10.69 -41.06
CA GLY A 326 2.21 -11.44 -41.85
C GLY A 326 3.57 -11.55 -41.16
N ILE A 327 4.08 -10.45 -40.60
CA ILE A 327 5.34 -10.42 -39.82
C ILE A 327 5.22 -11.33 -38.59
N SER A 328 4.15 -11.17 -37.82
CA SER A 328 3.89 -11.97 -36.61
C SER A 328 3.81 -13.47 -36.93
N PHE A 329 3.09 -13.81 -38.00
CA PHE A 329 2.92 -15.17 -38.48
C PHE A 329 4.25 -15.77 -38.96
N LEU A 330 4.97 -15.08 -39.84
CA LEU A 330 6.25 -15.54 -40.39
C LEU A 330 7.30 -15.70 -39.29
N LEU A 331 7.38 -14.76 -38.35
CA LEU A 331 8.27 -14.86 -37.19
C LEU A 331 7.95 -16.10 -36.37
N SER A 332 6.67 -16.37 -36.10
CA SER A 332 6.23 -17.58 -35.38
C SER A 332 6.57 -18.87 -36.14
N VAL A 333 6.41 -18.88 -37.48
CA VAL A 333 6.79 -20.02 -38.33
C VAL A 333 8.30 -20.24 -38.32
N ILE A 334 9.11 -19.19 -38.40
CA ILE A 334 10.57 -19.27 -38.33
C ILE A 334 11.01 -19.83 -36.97
N ILE A 335 10.43 -19.34 -35.88
CA ILE A 335 10.70 -19.84 -34.52
C ILE A 335 10.34 -21.32 -34.41
N TYR A 336 9.18 -21.72 -34.92
CA TYR A 336 8.75 -23.12 -34.94
C TYR A 336 9.69 -23.99 -35.78
N TRP A 337 10.06 -23.55 -36.98
CA TRP A 337 10.97 -24.25 -37.88
C TRP A 337 12.36 -24.41 -37.24
N PHE A 338 12.94 -23.32 -36.72
CA PHE A 338 14.24 -23.33 -36.06
C PHE A 338 14.25 -24.25 -34.84
N ALA A 339 13.20 -24.19 -34.01
CA ALA A 339 13.05 -25.01 -32.82
C ALA A 339 12.80 -26.49 -33.13
N THR A 340 12.21 -26.84 -34.28
CA THR A 340 11.95 -28.25 -34.64
C THR A 340 13.05 -28.85 -35.51
N HIS A 341 13.96 -28.04 -36.03
CA HIS A 341 15.04 -28.50 -36.88
C HIS A 341 16.05 -29.38 -36.14
N GLU A 342 16.46 -30.49 -36.75
CA GLU A 342 17.34 -31.49 -36.11
C GLU A 342 18.72 -30.93 -35.74
N ARG A 343 19.29 -30.06 -36.59
CA ARG A 343 20.64 -29.50 -36.40
C ARG A 343 20.68 -28.32 -35.42
N TYR A 344 19.63 -27.51 -35.38
CA TYR A 344 19.64 -26.23 -34.66
C TYR A 344 18.72 -26.20 -33.42
N GLY A 345 17.64 -26.98 -33.39
CA GLY A 345 16.56 -26.83 -32.40
C GLY A 345 16.16 -28.10 -31.64
N GLY A 346 16.72 -29.28 -31.96
CA GLY A 346 16.45 -30.57 -31.29
C GLY A 346 16.88 -30.67 -29.81
N TRP A 347 16.79 -29.57 -29.05
CA TRP A 347 17.27 -29.45 -27.68
C TRP A 347 16.45 -30.25 -26.70
N VAL A 348 17.14 -31.06 -25.89
CA VAL A 348 16.52 -31.82 -24.80
C VAL A 348 16.46 -30.96 -23.53
N ASN A 349 15.27 -30.83 -22.95
CA ASN A 349 15.08 -30.18 -21.66
C ASN A 349 15.84 -30.92 -20.56
N ARG A 350 16.27 -30.20 -19.51
CA ARG A 350 16.80 -30.86 -18.31
C ARG A 350 15.78 -31.83 -17.72
N GLU A 351 16.27 -32.95 -17.20
CA GLU A 351 15.43 -33.92 -16.52
C GLU A 351 14.93 -33.39 -15.18
N SER A 352 13.77 -33.88 -14.73
CA SER A 352 13.17 -33.38 -13.48
C SER A 352 13.97 -33.73 -12.22
N HIS A 353 14.86 -34.72 -12.31
CA HIS A 353 15.74 -35.11 -11.21
C HIS A 353 17.05 -34.32 -11.18
N GLU A 354 17.37 -33.57 -12.25
CA GLU A 354 18.54 -32.67 -12.37
C GLU A 354 18.13 -31.24 -12.80
N PRO A 355 17.29 -30.54 -12.01
CA PRO A 355 16.88 -29.18 -12.32
C PRO A 355 18.10 -28.22 -12.32
N SER A 356 17.99 -27.11 -13.05
CA SER A 356 18.99 -26.04 -12.93
C SER A 356 18.95 -25.43 -11.53
N GLN A 357 20.07 -24.85 -11.10
CA GLN A 357 20.13 -24.14 -9.82
C GLN A 357 19.14 -22.96 -9.75
N ALA A 358 18.87 -22.31 -10.88
CA ALA A 358 17.87 -21.25 -10.95
C ALA A 358 16.45 -21.76 -10.66
N ARG A 359 16.11 -22.97 -11.10
CA ARG A 359 14.84 -23.62 -10.75
C ARG A 359 14.80 -24.09 -9.30
N VAL A 360 15.91 -24.57 -8.74
CA VAL A 360 15.99 -24.89 -7.31
C VAL A 360 15.75 -23.63 -6.47
N PHE A 361 16.42 -22.52 -6.80
CA PHE A 361 16.19 -21.21 -6.20
C PHE A 361 14.72 -20.80 -6.26
N TRP A 362 14.13 -20.80 -7.46
CA TRP A 362 12.71 -20.46 -7.63
C TRP A 362 11.80 -21.36 -6.80
N SER A 363 12.01 -22.68 -6.81
CA SER A 363 11.18 -23.62 -6.06
C SER A 363 11.18 -23.38 -4.55
N ASN A 364 12.30 -22.89 -4.00
CA ASN A 364 12.45 -22.59 -2.59
C ASN A 364 11.84 -21.23 -2.21
N HIS A 365 11.96 -20.23 -3.09
CA HIS A 365 11.74 -18.83 -2.75
C HIS A 365 10.59 -18.13 -3.48
N TRP A 366 9.95 -18.76 -4.47
CA TRP A 366 8.91 -18.13 -5.32
C TRP A 366 7.81 -17.43 -4.51
N ALA A 367 7.35 -18.02 -3.41
CA ALA A 367 6.25 -17.44 -2.64
C ALA A 367 6.67 -16.13 -1.94
N GLY A 368 7.91 -16.09 -1.42
CA GLY A 368 8.47 -14.87 -0.83
C GLY A 368 8.72 -13.80 -1.90
N LEU A 369 9.32 -14.20 -3.03
CA LEU A 369 9.58 -13.30 -4.17
C LEU A 369 8.30 -12.69 -4.73
N MET A 370 7.26 -13.50 -4.97
CA MET A 370 5.99 -13.00 -5.50
C MET A 370 5.22 -12.13 -4.51
N THR A 371 5.39 -12.35 -3.20
CA THR A 371 4.81 -11.46 -2.17
C THR A 371 5.59 -10.15 -2.07
N GLY A 372 6.93 -10.19 -2.17
CA GLY A 372 7.76 -9.00 -2.23
C GLY A 372 7.51 -8.19 -3.51
N LEU A 373 7.32 -8.86 -4.65
CA LEU A 373 6.94 -8.21 -5.90
C LEU A 373 5.55 -7.56 -5.79
N ALA A 374 4.58 -8.24 -5.17
CA ALA A 374 3.27 -7.66 -4.90
C ALA A 374 3.39 -6.37 -4.06
N PHE A 375 4.24 -6.35 -3.03
CA PHE A 375 4.53 -5.14 -2.25
C PHE A 375 5.13 -4.01 -3.10
N LEU A 376 6.13 -4.31 -3.95
CA LEU A 376 6.74 -3.30 -4.83
C LEU A 376 5.73 -2.74 -5.83
N VAL A 377 4.94 -3.60 -6.47
CA VAL A 377 3.87 -3.16 -7.38
C VAL A 377 2.83 -2.34 -6.63
N ALA A 378 2.46 -2.74 -5.40
CA ALA A 378 1.52 -1.96 -4.58
C ALA A 378 1.98 -0.52 -4.37
N LEU A 379 3.28 -0.34 -4.09
CA LEU A 379 3.88 0.97 -3.88
C LEU A 379 3.93 1.77 -5.18
N VAL A 380 4.40 1.16 -6.26
CA VAL A 380 4.49 1.81 -7.58
C VAL A 380 3.14 2.36 -8.03
N ILE A 381 2.09 1.52 -8.06
CA ILE A 381 0.78 1.95 -8.58
C ILE A 381 0.14 3.03 -7.71
N ARG A 382 0.42 3.04 -6.40
CA ARG A 382 -0.13 4.04 -5.48
C ARG A 382 0.57 5.40 -5.58
N VAL A 383 1.80 5.43 -6.11
CA VAL A 383 2.64 6.64 -6.12
C VAL A 383 2.71 7.25 -7.51
N GLN A 384 2.99 6.45 -8.54
CA GLN A 384 3.47 6.95 -9.83
C GLN A 384 2.56 8.02 -10.46
N TRP A 385 1.25 7.77 -10.54
CA TRP A 385 0.32 8.68 -11.22
C TRP A 385 -0.17 9.86 -10.38
N TYR A 386 0.02 9.80 -9.06
CA TYR A 386 -0.42 10.85 -8.13
C TYR A 386 0.73 11.79 -7.73
N LEU A 387 1.99 11.36 -7.88
CA LEU A 387 3.17 12.11 -7.43
C LEU A 387 3.24 13.51 -8.03
N VAL A 388 3.31 13.62 -9.35
CA VAL A 388 3.48 14.92 -10.03
C VAL A 388 2.24 15.82 -9.92
N PRO A 389 1.00 15.32 -10.11
CA PRO A 389 -0.19 16.13 -9.91
C PRO A 389 -0.32 16.68 -8.48
N SER A 390 0.12 15.91 -7.45
CA SER A 390 0.07 16.38 -6.06
C SER A 390 1.06 17.49 -5.74
N MET A 391 2.09 17.68 -6.56
CA MET A 391 3.10 18.73 -6.41
C MET A 391 2.79 19.97 -7.25
N ASN A 392 1.84 19.86 -8.19
CA ASN A 392 1.44 20.95 -9.07
C ASN A 392 -0.09 21.01 -9.15
N SER A 393 -0.69 21.59 -8.11
CA SER A 393 -2.11 21.91 -8.07
C SER A 393 -2.53 22.70 -9.31
N TYR A 394 -3.70 22.36 -9.85
CA TYR A 394 -4.24 23.03 -11.03
C TYR A 394 -4.40 24.53 -10.76
N GLY A 395 -3.64 25.36 -11.49
CA GLY A 395 -3.70 26.82 -11.46
C GLY A 395 -2.77 27.53 -10.48
N LEU A 396 -2.17 26.83 -9.50
CA LEU A 396 -1.31 27.44 -8.48
C LEU A 396 0.12 26.89 -8.46
N ASN A 397 0.38 25.71 -9.05
CA ASN A 397 1.67 25.02 -8.98
C ASN A 397 2.17 24.76 -7.54
N ASP A 398 1.25 24.63 -6.58
CA ASP A 398 1.53 24.27 -5.17
C ASP A 398 1.08 22.84 -4.86
N PHE A 399 1.34 22.34 -3.66
CA PHE A 399 0.91 21.01 -3.23
C PHE A 399 -0.63 20.87 -3.12
N ASP A 400 -1.14 19.69 -3.46
CA ASP A 400 -2.57 19.34 -3.37
C ASP A 400 -2.77 17.94 -2.77
N LEU A 401 -3.96 17.71 -2.18
CA LEU A 401 -4.38 16.45 -1.57
C LEU A 401 -5.63 15.90 -2.28
N THR A 402 -5.81 14.58 -2.21
CA THR A 402 -6.97 13.88 -2.78
C THR A 402 -7.84 13.26 -1.70
N GLY A 403 -9.06 12.85 -2.03
CA GLY A 403 -9.98 12.23 -1.07
C GLY A 403 -10.89 13.21 -0.34
N GLY A 404 -11.02 14.44 -0.84
CA GLY A 404 -11.93 15.47 -0.33
C GLY A 404 -11.30 16.38 0.72
N SER A 405 -12.11 16.94 1.61
CA SER A 405 -11.69 17.96 2.58
C SER A 405 -11.00 17.39 3.85
N ASP A 406 -11.24 16.11 4.17
CA ASP A 406 -10.74 15.47 5.40
C ASP A 406 -9.20 15.47 5.56
N PRO A 407 -8.41 15.22 4.50
CA PRO A 407 -6.94 15.32 4.53
C PRO A 407 -6.41 16.70 4.91
N TRP A 408 -7.10 17.78 4.52
CA TRP A 408 -6.70 19.15 4.85
C TRP A 408 -6.77 19.41 6.36
N TYR A 409 -7.78 18.84 7.04
CA TYR A 409 -7.82 18.89 8.50
C TYR A 409 -6.73 18.06 9.17
N MET A 410 -6.31 16.94 8.55
CA MET A 410 -5.18 16.17 9.06
C MET A 410 -3.88 16.99 8.97
N LYS A 411 -3.69 17.75 7.88
CA LYS A 411 -2.55 18.66 7.73
C LYS A 411 -2.51 19.69 8.85
N ARG A 412 -3.62 20.40 9.10
CA ARG A 412 -3.75 21.37 10.21
C ARG A 412 -3.34 20.78 11.56
N VAL A 413 -3.79 19.55 11.86
CA VAL A 413 -3.46 18.86 13.11
C VAL A 413 -1.97 18.49 13.16
N VAL A 414 -1.37 18.07 12.04
CA VAL A 414 0.06 17.74 11.97
C VAL A 414 0.93 18.98 12.14
N ASP A 415 0.56 20.09 11.51
CA ASP A 415 1.25 21.37 11.66
C ASP A 415 1.18 21.87 13.12
N TYR A 416 0.02 21.73 13.76
CA TYR A 416 -0.13 22.02 15.19
C TYR A 416 0.78 21.14 16.06
N ILE A 417 0.88 19.82 15.77
CA ILE A 417 1.77 18.91 16.51
C ILE A 417 3.23 19.34 16.37
N ILE A 418 3.64 19.81 15.19
CA ILE A 418 5.02 20.24 14.94
C ILE A 418 5.33 21.57 15.63
N ALA A 419 4.38 22.51 15.64
CA ALA A 419 4.53 23.78 16.31
C ALA A 419 4.51 23.63 17.85
N GLU A 420 3.48 23.00 18.39
CA GLU A 420 3.18 22.99 19.83
C GLU A 420 3.68 21.75 20.56
N HIS A 421 4.15 20.73 19.84
CA HIS A 421 4.55 19.43 20.40
C HIS A 421 3.43 18.77 21.23
N ALA A 422 2.17 19.08 20.90
CA ALA A 422 0.98 18.66 21.61
C ALA A 422 -0.11 18.18 20.63
N HIS A 423 -1.02 17.33 21.10
CA HIS A 423 -2.17 16.90 20.30
C HIS A 423 -3.25 17.99 20.30
N LEU A 424 -3.76 18.38 19.13
CA LEU A 424 -4.84 19.35 19.01
C LEU A 424 -6.15 18.75 19.53
N ILE A 425 -6.56 19.12 20.75
CA ILE A 425 -7.81 18.66 21.39
C ILE A 425 -8.98 19.60 21.11
N PHE A 426 -8.76 20.92 21.17
CA PHE A 426 -9.80 21.92 20.93
C PHE A 426 -9.32 22.89 19.85
N ASP A 427 -10.16 23.14 18.85
CA ASP A 427 -9.89 24.02 17.73
C ASP A 427 -10.91 25.16 17.77
N ALA A 428 -10.44 26.36 18.06
CA ALA A 428 -11.30 27.54 18.22
C ALA A 428 -11.85 28.06 16.89
N ASP A 429 -11.14 27.77 15.79
CA ASP A 429 -11.44 28.32 14.47
C ASP A 429 -12.45 27.46 13.70
N ARG A 430 -12.71 26.23 14.14
CA ARG A 430 -13.84 25.40 13.69
C ARG A 430 -15.11 25.88 14.34
N ASN A 431 -16.25 25.69 13.67
CA ASN A 431 -17.57 25.94 14.26
C ASN A 431 -17.57 27.37 14.86
N TYR A 432 -16.97 28.30 14.15
CA TYR A 432 -16.72 29.65 14.63
C TYR A 432 -18.05 30.36 14.93
N PRO A 433 -18.11 31.23 15.96
CA PRO A 433 -17.09 31.55 16.97
C PRO A 433 -17.11 30.61 18.20
N VAL A 434 -17.87 29.52 18.15
CA VAL A 434 -18.08 28.63 19.30
C VAL A 434 -16.85 27.75 19.57
N GLY A 435 -16.10 27.40 18.52
CA GLY A 435 -15.05 26.39 18.59
C GLY A 435 -15.60 24.96 18.62
N GLY A 436 -14.70 23.98 18.54
CA GLY A 436 -15.09 22.58 18.64
C GLY A 436 -13.94 21.65 19.02
N ILE A 437 -14.28 20.61 19.77
CA ILE A 437 -13.35 19.52 20.10
C ILE A 437 -12.94 18.79 18.82
N ASN A 438 -11.67 18.42 18.71
CA ASN A 438 -11.16 17.49 17.73
C ASN A 438 -11.38 16.06 18.24
N PRO A 439 -12.36 15.32 17.70
CA PRO A 439 -12.63 13.96 18.13
C PRO A 439 -11.60 12.95 17.61
N ARG A 440 -10.72 13.31 16.66
CA ARG A 440 -9.89 12.34 15.94
C ARG A 440 -8.83 11.72 16.85
N PRO A 441 -8.70 10.38 16.83
CA PRO A 441 -7.63 9.70 17.56
C PRO A 441 -6.22 10.10 17.09
N PRO A 442 -5.21 10.06 17.97
CA PRO A 442 -3.95 10.76 17.75
C PRO A 442 -2.92 10.03 16.87
N LEU A 443 -2.88 8.69 16.86
CA LEU A 443 -1.69 7.97 16.33
C LEU A 443 -1.47 8.17 14.83
N PHE A 444 -2.52 8.40 14.05
CA PHE A 444 -2.36 8.64 12.62
C PHE A 444 -1.60 9.94 12.38
N THR A 445 -2.07 11.07 12.88
CA THR A 445 -1.43 12.38 12.70
C THR A 445 -0.05 12.44 13.36
N TRP A 446 0.12 11.84 14.54
CA TRP A 446 1.45 11.71 15.16
C TRP A 446 2.42 10.88 14.32
N SER A 447 1.96 9.84 13.63
CA SER A 447 2.83 9.07 12.73
C SER A 447 3.31 9.92 11.55
N LEU A 448 2.46 10.81 11.02
CA LEU A 448 2.82 11.74 9.95
C LEU A 448 3.80 12.81 10.45
N ALA A 449 3.56 13.40 11.62
CA ALA A 449 4.44 14.39 12.22
C ALA A 449 5.84 13.82 12.50
N LEU A 450 5.92 12.60 13.06
CA LEU A 450 7.20 11.95 13.34
C LEU A 450 7.99 11.62 12.06
N VAL A 451 7.31 11.24 10.99
CA VAL A 451 7.94 11.02 9.68
C VAL A 451 8.44 12.34 9.11
N ALA A 452 7.65 13.42 9.18
CA ALA A 452 8.07 14.76 8.76
C ALA A 452 9.33 15.22 9.52
N MET A 453 9.34 15.08 10.85
CA MET A 453 10.51 15.38 11.70
C MET A 453 11.74 14.54 11.35
N PHE A 454 11.54 13.29 10.91
CA PHE A 454 12.62 12.39 10.52
C PHE A 454 13.21 12.74 9.15
N ILE A 455 12.37 13.08 8.16
CA ILE A 455 12.82 13.35 6.78
C ILE A 455 13.33 14.79 6.59
N ALA A 456 12.83 15.77 7.36
CA ALA A 456 13.25 17.17 7.27
C ALA A 456 14.79 17.36 7.30
N PRO A 457 15.54 16.83 8.30
CA PRO A 457 16.98 16.97 8.33
C PRO A 457 17.66 16.22 7.17
N ILE A 458 17.09 15.11 6.68
CA ILE A 458 17.67 14.31 5.58
C ILE A 458 17.59 15.09 4.26
N MET A 459 16.45 15.74 4.01
CA MET A 459 16.22 16.54 2.81
C MET A 459 16.85 17.94 2.90
N GLY A 460 17.21 18.40 4.11
CA GLY A 460 17.75 19.74 4.32
C GLY A 460 16.70 20.84 4.20
N VAL A 461 15.42 20.50 4.39
CA VAL A 461 14.28 21.42 4.29
C VAL A 461 13.68 21.73 5.65
N ALA A 462 12.84 22.76 5.71
CA ALA A 462 12.07 23.07 6.91
C ALA A 462 11.10 21.93 7.26
N THR A 463 10.84 21.70 8.55
CA THR A 463 9.91 20.65 8.99
C THR A 463 8.51 20.84 8.40
N THR A 464 8.08 22.08 8.19
CA THR A 464 6.80 22.45 7.56
C THR A 464 6.71 21.97 6.11
N GLU A 465 7.80 22.03 5.34
CA GLU A 465 7.85 21.49 3.98
C GLU A 465 7.88 19.96 3.99
N ALA A 466 8.59 19.36 4.96
CA ALA A 466 8.60 17.92 5.16
C ALA A 466 7.22 17.34 5.55
N VAL A 467 6.31 18.16 6.11
CA VAL A 467 4.92 17.73 6.37
C VAL A 467 4.24 17.30 5.10
N TRP A 468 4.37 18.08 4.01
CA TRP A 468 3.75 17.73 2.73
C TRP A 468 4.22 16.37 2.23
N TRP A 469 5.53 16.13 2.21
CA TRP A 469 6.09 14.83 1.82
C TRP A 469 5.59 13.66 2.68
N SER A 470 5.46 13.87 3.98
CA SER A 470 4.93 12.86 4.90
C SER A 470 3.43 12.60 4.67
N MET A 471 2.63 13.66 4.57
CA MET A 471 1.19 13.62 4.29
C MET A 471 0.89 12.86 3.00
N LEU A 472 1.64 13.15 1.94
CA LEU A 472 1.46 12.54 0.63
C LEU A 472 1.90 11.07 0.59
N ALA A 473 3.06 10.74 1.17
CA ALA A 473 3.69 9.44 0.98
C ALA A 473 3.14 8.33 1.89
N MET A 474 2.83 8.65 3.14
CA MET A 474 2.53 7.65 4.16
C MET A 474 1.29 6.78 3.88
N PRO A 475 0.18 7.30 3.30
CA PRO A 475 -0.96 6.48 2.90
C PRO A 475 -0.57 5.35 1.93
N ALA A 476 0.25 5.65 0.93
CA ALA A 476 0.77 4.68 -0.03
C ALA A 476 1.64 3.61 0.64
N VAL A 477 2.50 4.02 1.58
CA VAL A 477 3.34 3.11 2.37
C VAL A 477 2.49 2.16 3.21
N PHE A 478 1.51 2.66 3.96
CA PHE A 478 0.61 1.84 4.77
C PHE A 478 -0.23 0.89 3.89
N GLY A 479 -0.73 1.40 2.76
CA GLY A 479 -1.46 0.62 1.75
C GLY A 479 -0.64 -0.56 1.22
N ALA A 480 0.62 -0.33 0.86
CA ALA A 480 1.53 -1.36 0.38
C ALA A 480 1.90 -2.37 1.46
N LEU A 481 2.18 -1.93 2.70
CA LEU A 481 2.53 -2.80 3.82
C LEU A 481 1.41 -3.81 4.17
N THR A 482 0.16 -3.49 3.84
CA THR A 482 -1.01 -4.38 4.07
C THR A 482 -0.90 -5.72 3.33
N VAL A 483 -0.07 -5.79 2.28
CA VAL A 483 0.23 -7.04 1.55
C VAL A 483 0.80 -8.13 2.47
N PHE A 484 1.63 -7.77 3.47
CA PHE A 484 2.28 -8.74 4.35
C PHE A 484 1.34 -9.47 5.31
N PRO A 485 0.52 -8.77 6.14
CA PRO A 485 -0.44 -9.46 7.00
C PRO A 485 -1.48 -10.21 6.18
N MET A 486 -1.86 -9.71 5.00
CA MET A 486 -2.76 -10.41 4.07
C MET A 486 -2.19 -11.76 3.63
N ALA A 487 -0.98 -11.76 3.08
CA ALA A 487 -0.27 -12.95 2.67
C ALA A 487 -0.07 -13.92 3.85
N GLY A 488 0.21 -13.37 5.04
CA GLY A 488 0.34 -14.11 6.29
C GLY A 488 -0.90 -14.91 6.64
N ILE A 489 -2.08 -14.27 6.68
CA ILE A 489 -3.36 -14.93 7.00
C ILE A 489 -3.63 -16.08 6.04
N ALA A 490 -3.57 -15.83 4.73
CA ALA A 490 -3.89 -16.83 3.73
C ALA A 490 -2.86 -17.97 3.68
N LYS A 491 -1.56 -17.67 3.85
CA LYS A 491 -0.49 -18.67 3.94
C LYS A 491 -0.68 -19.60 5.14
N ASP A 492 -0.98 -19.03 6.31
CA ASP A 492 -1.07 -19.79 7.56
C ASP A 492 -2.29 -20.72 7.60
N ASN A 493 -3.34 -20.43 6.84
CA ASN A 493 -4.58 -21.21 6.82
C ASN A 493 -4.73 -22.11 5.58
N PHE A 494 -4.25 -21.68 4.41
CA PHE A 494 -4.53 -22.36 3.11
C PHE A 494 -3.26 -22.71 2.31
N GLY A 495 -2.08 -22.23 2.73
CA GLY A 495 -0.77 -22.57 2.15
C GLY A 495 -0.16 -21.47 1.28
N LYS A 496 1.10 -21.66 0.87
CA LYS A 496 1.92 -20.63 0.17
C LYS A 496 1.24 -20.00 -1.04
N GLY A 497 0.54 -20.80 -1.87
CA GLY A 497 -0.16 -20.30 -3.05
C GLY A 497 -1.33 -19.36 -2.73
N ALA A 498 -2.10 -19.66 -1.68
CA ALA A 498 -3.15 -18.77 -1.23
C ALA A 498 -2.58 -17.46 -0.68
N GLY A 499 -1.45 -17.54 0.03
CA GLY A 499 -0.70 -16.35 0.48
C GLY A 499 -0.32 -15.40 -0.65
N VAL A 500 0.25 -15.93 -1.73
CA VAL A 500 0.62 -15.13 -2.91
C VAL A 500 -0.62 -14.58 -3.61
N ILE A 501 -1.66 -15.38 -3.81
CA ILE A 501 -2.89 -14.91 -4.47
C ILE A 501 -3.56 -13.80 -3.64
N ALA A 502 -3.66 -13.96 -2.31
CA ALA A 502 -4.22 -12.93 -1.44
C ALA A 502 -3.41 -11.62 -1.48
N ALA A 503 -2.08 -11.71 -1.56
CA ALA A 503 -1.20 -10.56 -1.76
C ALA A 503 -1.56 -9.82 -3.06
N TRP A 504 -1.65 -10.51 -4.19
CA TRP A 504 -1.96 -9.88 -5.48
C TRP A 504 -3.40 -9.36 -5.57
N LEU A 505 -4.36 -10.03 -4.92
CA LEU A 505 -5.73 -9.55 -4.86
C LEU A 505 -5.83 -8.22 -4.12
N ILE A 506 -5.16 -8.04 -2.98
CA ILE A 506 -5.23 -6.78 -2.23
C ILE A 506 -4.46 -5.64 -2.92
N VAL A 507 -3.39 -5.95 -3.67
CA VAL A 507 -2.64 -4.95 -4.46
C VAL A 507 -3.58 -4.21 -5.40
N PHE A 508 -4.42 -4.96 -6.12
CA PHE A 508 -5.31 -4.48 -7.17
C PHE A 508 -6.77 -4.35 -6.72
N MET A 509 -7.07 -4.41 -5.41
CA MET A 509 -8.44 -4.30 -4.94
C MET A 509 -8.87 -2.83 -4.96
N PRO A 510 -9.87 -2.43 -5.78
CA PRO A 510 -10.21 -1.01 -5.99
C PRO A 510 -10.53 -0.27 -4.69
N THR A 511 -11.32 -0.87 -3.80
CA THR A 511 -11.66 -0.26 -2.51
C THR A 511 -10.46 0.05 -1.66
N HIS A 512 -9.41 -0.80 -1.72
CA HIS A 512 -8.18 -0.59 -0.97
C HIS A 512 -7.28 0.44 -1.65
N VAL A 513 -7.11 0.33 -2.98
CA VAL A 513 -6.24 1.23 -3.74
C VAL A 513 -6.73 2.67 -3.61
N GLN A 514 -8.02 2.94 -3.86
CA GLN A 514 -8.61 4.27 -3.77
C GLN A 514 -8.24 4.97 -2.46
N LYS A 515 -8.44 4.30 -1.32
CA LYS A 515 -8.19 4.84 0.02
C LYS A 515 -6.73 4.73 0.50
N SER A 516 -5.79 4.50 -0.41
CA SER A 516 -4.36 4.34 -0.07
C SER A 516 -3.40 4.83 -1.15
N THR A 517 -3.83 5.73 -2.03
CA THR A 517 -2.96 6.39 -3.02
C THR A 517 -2.12 7.49 -2.37
N TRP A 518 -1.07 7.90 -3.07
CA TRP A 518 -0.30 9.10 -2.75
C TRP A 518 -1.22 10.32 -2.79
N GLY A 519 -1.12 11.18 -1.79
CA GLY A 519 -1.99 12.36 -1.64
C GLY A 519 -3.32 12.11 -0.95
N MET A 520 -3.73 10.85 -0.73
CA MET A 520 -4.92 10.54 0.06
C MET A 520 -4.59 10.42 1.54
N ALA A 521 -4.30 11.57 2.17
CA ALA A 521 -3.81 11.66 3.55
C ALA A 521 -4.91 11.48 4.61
N ASP A 522 -5.56 10.32 4.58
CA ASP A 522 -6.55 9.91 5.56
C ASP A 522 -6.15 8.60 6.27
N HIS A 523 -6.77 8.35 7.42
CA HIS A 523 -6.41 7.28 8.35
C HIS A 523 -6.78 5.87 7.85
N ASP A 524 -7.50 5.74 6.73
CA ASP A 524 -7.99 4.47 6.19
C ASP A 524 -6.88 3.43 5.97
N ALA A 525 -5.86 3.77 5.16
CA ALA A 525 -4.74 2.86 4.87
C ALA A 525 -4.00 2.39 6.14
N PHE A 526 -3.81 3.31 7.09
CA PHE A 526 -3.22 3.04 8.39
C PHE A 526 -4.08 2.04 9.19
N VAL A 527 -5.39 2.28 9.26
CA VAL A 527 -6.34 1.39 9.94
C VAL A 527 -6.33 0.00 9.33
N LEU A 528 -6.39 -0.14 8.01
CA LEU A 528 -6.50 -1.45 7.37
C LEU A 528 -5.25 -2.31 7.58
N LEU A 529 -4.07 -1.70 7.56
CA LEU A 529 -2.81 -2.37 7.86
C LEU A 529 -2.85 -3.02 9.25
N PHE A 530 -3.14 -2.22 10.27
CA PHE A 530 -3.14 -2.70 11.65
C PHE A 530 -4.35 -3.58 11.98
N LEU A 531 -5.50 -3.33 11.36
CA LEU A 531 -6.69 -4.18 11.47
C LEU A 531 -6.41 -5.58 10.90
N THR A 532 -5.82 -5.65 9.71
CA THR A 532 -5.46 -6.93 9.06
C THR A 532 -4.36 -7.65 9.86
N ALA A 533 -3.36 -6.93 10.37
CA ALA A 533 -2.36 -7.48 11.27
C ALA A 533 -2.97 -8.03 12.57
N ALA A 534 -3.96 -7.33 13.15
CA ALA A 534 -4.66 -7.79 14.35
C ALA A 534 -5.39 -9.11 14.11
N PHE A 535 -6.11 -9.25 13.00
CA PHE A 535 -6.73 -10.52 12.60
C PHE A 535 -5.69 -11.62 12.36
N MET A 536 -4.55 -11.31 11.72
CA MET A 536 -3.45 -12.26 11.53
C MET A 536 -2.93 -12.80 12.86
N PHE A 537 -2.58 -11.92 13.79
CA PHE A 537 -2.07 -12.31 15.10
C PHE A 537 -3.12 -13.06 15.91
N TYR A 538 -4.39 -12.63 15.88
CA TYR A 538 -5.47 -13.33 16.57
C TYR A 538 -5.68 -14.75 16.03
N LEU A 539 -5.72 -14.94 14.70
CA LEU A 539 -5.83 -16.27 14.09
C LEU A 539 -4.64 -17.17 14.44
N ARG A 540 -3.42 -16.61 14.50
CA ARG A 540 -2.23 -17.31 14.99
C ARG A 540 -2.35 -17.68 16.47
N ALA A 541 -2.91 -16.80 17.29
CA ALA A 541 -3.16 -17.05 18.70
C ALA A 541 -4.12 -18.23 18.89
N VAL A 542 -5.26 -18.24 18.20
CA VAL A 542 -6.24 -19.34 18.25
C VAL A 542 -5.61 -20.65 17.78
N LYS A 543 -4.88 -20.63 16.66
CA LYS A 543 -4.22 -21.83 16.12
C LYS A 543 -3.13 -22.38 17.06
N ALA A 544 -2.37 -21.51 17.72
CA ALA A 544 -1.33 -21.90 18.68
C ALA A 544 -1.89 -22.30 20.06
N GLY A 545 -3.08 -21.81 20.42
CA GLY A 545 -3.74 -22.11 21.69
C GLY A 545 -4.22 -23.57 21.77
N GLY A 546 -4.84 -24.04 20.68
CA GLY A 546 -5.41 -25.39 20.61
C GLY A 546 -6.59 -25.61 21.57
N ASP A 547 -6.96 -26.88 21.73
CA ASP A 547 -8.16 -27.31 22.48
C ASP A 547 -7.85 -28.08 23.77
N ASP A 548 -6.60 -28.03 24.23
CA ASP A 548 -6.16 -28.83 25.37
C ASP A 548 -6.74 -28.31 26.69
N ARG A 549 -7.12 -29.24 27.57
CA ARG A 549 -7.60 -28.91 28.91
C ARG A 549 -6.42 -28.67 29.85
N LEU A 550 -6.14 -27.40 30.15
CA LEU A 550 -5.04 -27.02 31.05
C LEU A 550 -5.44 -27.07 32.54
N MET A 551 -6.72 -26.81 32.86
CA MET A 551 -7.20 -26.80 34.25
C MET A 551 -7.97 -28.07 34.62
N ARG A 552 -7.46 -28.79 35.63
CA ARG A 552 -8.09 -30.01 36.18
C ARG A 552 -9.39 -29.71 36.94
N LYS A 553 -9.40 -28.70 37.83
CA LYS A 553 -10.58 -28.30 38.61
C LYS A 553 -11.11 -26.92 38.16
N THR A 554 -12.42 -26.74 38.21
CA THR A 554 -13.10 -25.47 38.00
C THR A 554 -13.22 -24.69 39.30
N ASN A 555 -13.19 -23.36 39.22
CA ASN A 555 -13.50 -22.48 40.34
C ASN A 555 -14.38 -21.33 39.85
N ALA A 556 -15.55 -21.18 40.47
CA ALA A 556 -16.54 -20.17 40.09
C ALA A 556 -16.28 -18.80 40.74
N SER A 557 -15.19 -18.61 41.49
CA SER A 557 -14.81 -17.28 42.00
C SER A 557 -14.12 -16.43 40.91
N PRO A 558 -14.17 -15.08 40.99
CA PRO A 558 -13.43 -14.19 40.10
C PRO A 558 -11.92 -14.48 40.03
N SER A 559 -11.33 -14.93 41.14
CA SER A 559 -9.93 -15.37 41.21
C SER A 559 -9.63 -16.61 40.34
N GLY A 560 -10.65 -17.40 39.99
CA GLY A 560 -10.54 -18.54 39.07
C GLY A 560 -10.15 -18.09 37.65
N ILE A 561 -10.68 -16.97 37.17
CA ILE A 561 -10.34 -16.41 35.85
C ILE A 561 -8.89 -15.92 35.83
N LEU A 562 -8.45 -15.21 36.87
CA LEU A 562 -7.06 -14.76 36.99
C LEU A 562 -6.08 -15.94 37.02
N THR A 563 -6.45 -17.01 37.71
CA THR A 563 -5.67 -18.26 37.74
C THR A 563 -5.60 -18.91 36.34
N ALA A 564 -6.73 -18.94 35.62
CA ALA A 564 -6.79 -19.45 34.26
C ALA A 564 -5.90 -18.64 33.30
N ILE A 565 -5.90 -17.31 33.42
CA ILE A 565 -5.03 -16.42 32.66
C ILE A 565 -3.56 -16.76 32.92
N GLY A 566 -3.16 -16.85 34.20
CA GLY A 566 -1.78 -17.18 34.57
C GLY A 566 -1.29 -18.52 34.04
N ILE A 567 -2.14 -19.56 34.05
CA ILE A 567 -1.80 -20.90 33.53
C ILE A 567 -1.61 -20.87 32.02
N VAL A 568 -2.56 -20.27 31.28
CA VAL A 568 -2.49 -20.18 29.81
C VAL A 568 -1.28 -19.37 29.37
N MET A 569 -0.95 -18.27 30.05
CA MET A 569 0.26 -17.49 29.75
C MET A 569 1.54 -18.31 29.93
N LYS A 570 1.58 -19.17 30.95
CA LYS A 570 2.75 -20.00 31.23
C LYS A 570 2.90 -21.16 30.25
N GLU A 571 1.83 -21.88 29.95
CA GLU A 571 1.83 -23.11 29.16
C GLU A 571 1.67 -22.86 27.64
N ARG A 572 0.98 -21.78 27.26
CA ARG A 572 0.74 -21.37 25.86
C ARG A 572 1.32 -19.99 25.58
N ARG A 573 2.62 -19.83 25.79
CA ARG A 573 3.36 -18.57 25.59
C ARG A 573 3.17 -18.00 24.18
N LEU A 574 3.30 -18.83 23.15
CA LEU A 574 3.14 -18.39 21.76
C LEU A 574 1.72 -17.90 21.46
N ALA A 575 0.69 -18.57 22.00
CA ALA A 575 -0.69 -18.15 21.82
C ALA A 575 -0.96 -16.83 22.53
N SER A 576 -0.48 -16.70 23.77
CA SER A 576 -0.65 -15.49 24.59
C SER A 576 0.09 -14.29 24.00
N ALA A 577 1.32 -14.48 23.50
CA ALA A 577 2.08 -13.43 22.83
C ALA A 577 1.38 -12.94 21.57
N ASN A 578 0.83 -13.85 20.75
CA ASN A 578 0.05 -13.47 19.57
C ASN A 578 -1.27 -12.77 19.94
N ALA A 579 -1.93 -13.16 21.04
CA ALA A 579 -3.15 -12.48 21.49
C ALA A 579 -2.87 -11.05 21.99
N ILE A 580 -1.77 -10.85 22.71
CA ILE A 580 -1.30 -9.51 23.13
C ILE A 580 -0.91 -8.70 21.90
N ALA A 581 -0.18 -9.27 20.93
CA ALA A 581 0.16 -8.59 19.68
C ALA A 581 -1.09 -8.18 18.89
N ALA A 582 -2.12 -9.04 18.84
CA ALA A 582 -3.41 -8.67 18.26
C ALA A 582 -4.08 -7.51 19.01
N GLY A 583 -4.02 -7.52 20.35
CA GLY A 583 -4.51 -6.43 21.19
C GLY A 583 -3.77 -5.11 20.95
N VAL A 584 -2.44 -5.13 20.78
CA VAL A 584 -1.63 -3.97 20.42
C VAL A 584 -2.07 -3.42 19.05
N CYS A 585 -2.21 -4.29 18.04
CA CYS A 585 -2.67 -3.85 16.72
C CYS A 585 -4.09 -3.25 16.77
N PHE A 586 -5.03 -3.86 17.50
CA PHE A 586 -6.37 -3.28 17.69
C PHE A 586 -6.33 -1.96 18.48
N ALA A 587 -5.43 -1.82 19.45
CA ALA A 587 -5.24 -0.56 20.17
C ALA A 587 -4.71 0.54 19.26
N ILE A 588 -3.78 0.22 18.35
CA ILE A 588 -3.29 1.15 17.33
C ILE A 588 -4.44 1.60 16.44
N VAL A 589 -5.31 0.67 16.00
CA VAL A 589 -6.52 1.02 15.25
C VAL A 589 -7.46 1.90 16.08
N ALA A 590 -7.67 1.59 17.35
CA ALA A 590 -8.50 2.41 18.25
C ALA A 590 -7.95 3.83 18.45
N LEU A 591 -6.62 3.98 18.44
CA LEU A 591 -5.96 5.27 18.52
C LEU A 591 -5.72 5.92 17.15
N GLY A 592 -6.18 5.30 16.06
CA GLY A 592 -6.21 5.90 14.71
C GLY A 592 -7.63 6.15 14.18
N TRP A 593 -8.63 5.42 14.69
CA TRP A 593 -10.01 5.46 14.19
C TRP A 593 -11.04 5.13 15.26
N LYS A 594 -12.10 5.95 15.34
CA LYS A 594 -13.21 5.72 16.27
C LYS A 594 -14.02 4.45 15.99
N GLY A 595 -14.12 4.02 14.73
CA GLY A 595 -14.88 2.81 14.36
C GLY A 595 -14.17 1.49 14.67
N PHE A 596 -13.05 1.50 15.40
CA PHE A 596 -12.19 0.34 15.66
C PHE A 596 -12.92 -0.89 16.22
N VAL A 597 -14.04 -0.67 16.92
CA VAL A 597 -14.92 -1.69 17.51
C VAL A 597 -15.35 -2.73 16.48
N TYR A 598 -15.40 -2.37 15.18
CA TYR A 598 -15.63 -3.28 14.06
C TYR A 598 -14.88 -4.62 14.21
N GLY A 599 -13.57 -4.58 14.43
CA GLY A 599 -12.74 -5.79 14.50
C GLY A 599 -13.02 -6.65 15.74
N PRO A 600 -12.91 -6.08 16.96
CA PRO A 600 -13.26 -6.77 18.19
C PRO A 600 -14.70 -7.31 18.21
N ALA A 601 -15.68 -6.62 17.61
CA ALA A 601 -17.06 -7.09 17.54
C ALA A 601 -17.20 -8.38 16.71
N ILE A 602 -16.53 -8.46 15.55
CA ILE A 602 -16.50 -9.67 14.72
C ILE A 602 -15.83 -10.82 15.47
N ILE A 603 -14.70 -10.55 16.14
CA ILE A 603 -14.00 -11.56 16.94
C ILE A 603 -14.87 -12.03 18.11
N PHE A 604 -15.56 -11.11 18.79
CA PHE A 604 -16.47 -11.42 19.88
C PHE A 604 -17.62 -12.31 19.42
N LEU A 605 -18.23 -12.01 18.26
CA LEU A 605 -19.28 -12.84 17.69
C LEU A 605 -18.75 -14.24 17.35
N ALA A 606 -17.59 -14.33 16.72
CA ALA A 606 -16.95 -15.62 16.41
C ALA A 606 -16.58 -16.39 17.69
N TYR A 607 -16.12 -15.70 18.73
CA TYR A 607 -15.84 -16.24 20.06
C TYR A 607 -17.12 -16.81 20.70
N PHE A 608 -18.22 -16.05 20.70
CA PHE A 608 -19.50 -16.48 21.25
C PHE A 608 -20.00 -17.76 20.58
N VAL A 609 -20.01 -17.80 19.24
CA VAL A 609 -20.41 -18.99 18.48
C VAL A 609 -19.45 -20.15 18.78
N GLN A 610 -18.15 -19.91 18.84
CA GLN A 610 -17.15 -20.96 19.11
C GLN A 610 -17.31 -21.54 20.52
N VAL A 611 -17.60 -20.72 21.53
CA VAL A 611 -17.85 -21.13 22.91
C VAL A 611 -19.14 -21.96 22.98
N ALA A 612 -20.23 -21.50 22.36
CA ALA A 612 -21.48 -22.26 22.28
C ALA A 612 -21.26 -23.64 21.62
N MET A 613 -20.52 -23.67 20.51
CA MET A 613 -20.13 -24.93 19.85
C MET A 613 -19.25 -25.82 20.71
N ASN A 614 -18.32 -25.26 21.46
CA ASN A 614 -17.50 -26.01 22.40
C ASN A 614 -18.34 -26.61 23.52
N MET A 615 -19.38 -25.92 24.00
CA MET A 615 -20.31 -26.45 24.99
C MET A 615 -21.10 -27.65 24.47
N PHE A 616 -21.67 -27.57 23.26
CA PHE A 616 -22.34 -28.71 22.62
C PHE A 616 -21.40 -29.92 22.48
N ARG A 617 -20.12 -29.65 22.24
CA ARG A 617 -19.08 -30.67 22.05
C ARG A 617 -18.38 -31.08 23.35
N ARG A 618 -18.77 -30.53 24.51
CA ARG A 618 -18.12 -30.73 25.82
C ARG A 618 -16.60 -30.45 25.79
N LYS A 619 -16.17 -29.44 25.04
CA LYS A 619 -14.80 -28.95 24.97
C LYS A 619 -14.56 -27.79 25.93
N ASP A 620 -13.33 -27.69 26.43
CA ASP A 620 -12.91 -26.58 27.29
C ASP A 620 -12.70 -25.31 26.45
N SER A 621 -13.28 -24.19 26.88
CA SER A 621 -13.11 -22.87 26.24
C SER A 621 -12.19 -21.94 27.04
N THR A 622 -11.53 -22.44 28.08
CA THR A 622 -10.67 -21.64 28.97
C THR A 622 -9.54 -20.95 28.19
N ILE A 623 -8.84 -21.66 27.31
CA ILE A 623 -7.75 -21.07 26.50
C ILE A 623 -8.31 -19.94 25.63
N LEU A 624 -9.35 -20.20 24.84
CA LEU A 624 -9.95 -19.23 23.93
C LEU A 624 -10.49 -17.99 24.68
N THR A 625 -11.09 -18.19 25.85
CA THR A 625 -11.57 -17.11 26.73
C THR A 625 -10.40 -16.25 27.19
N THR A 626 -9.33 -16.88 27.68
CA THR A 626 -8.12 -16.15 28.10
C THR A 626 -7.49 -15.37 26.95
N LEU A 627 -7.39 -15.94 25.75
CA LEU A 627 -6.81 -15.23 24.60
C LEU A 627 -7.64 -13.98 24.24
N ASN A 628 -8.97 -14.06 24.29
CA ASN A 628 -9.83 -12.89 24.08
C ASN A 628 -9.69 -11.85 25.19
N LEU A 629 -9.62 -12.28 26.45
CA LEU A 629 -9.42 -11.37 27.59
C LEU A 629 -8.05 -10.68 27.55
N LEU A 630 -6.99 -11.39 27.16
CA LEU A 630 -5.66 -10.80 26.97
C LEU A 630 -5.69 -9.75 25.86
N MET A 631 -6.30 -10.08 24.71
CA MET A 631 -6.43 -9.15 23.60
C MET A 631 -7.21 -7.89 24.01
N ILE A 632 -8.41 -8.03 24.58
CA ILE A 632 -9.25 -6.89 24.98
C ILE A 632 -8.61 -6.09 26.11
N GLY A 633 -7.98 -6.77 27.08
CA GLY A 633 -7.25 -6.12 28.18
C GLY A 633 -6.09 -5.26 27.68
N THR A 634 -5.32 -5.75 26.69
CA THR A 634 -4.28 -4.95 26.04
C THR A 634 -4.85 -3.72 25.32
N ILE A 635 -6.01 -3.85 24.65
CA ILE A 635 -6.69 -2.70 24.02
C ILE A 635 -6.97 -1.63 25.08
N PHE A 636 -7.64 -1.97 26.18
CA PHE A 636 -7.97 -0.98 27.22
C PHE A 636 -6.75 -0.26 27.78
N LEU A 637 -5.69 -1.01 28.09
CA LEU A 637 -4.48 -0.43 28.69
C LEU A 637 -3.85 0.65 27.81
N MET A 638 -3.88 0.47 26.49
CA MET A 638 -3.27 1.41 25.55
C MET A 638 -4.17 2.58 25.19
N VAL A 639 -5.49 2.38 25.11
CA VAL A 639 -6.43 3.41 24.64
C VAL A 639 -6.89 4.37 25.75
N LEU A 640 -6.84 3.93 27.01
CA LEU A 640 -7.38 4.69 28.15
C LEU A 640 -6.83 6.12 28.30
N PRO A 641 -5.53 6.41 28.07
CA PRO A 641 -5.01 7.77 28.20
C PRO A 641 -5.69 8.79 27.29
N PHE A 642 -6.06 8.40 26.06
CA PHE A 642 -6.76 9.28 25.12
C PHE A 642 -8.26 9.30 25.40
N TYR A 643 -8.91 8.14 25.42
CA TYR A 643 -10.36 8.06 25.57
C TYR A 643 -10.86 8.48 26.96
N GLY A 644 -10.01 8.42 27.97
CA GLY A 644 -10.28 8.89 29.32
C GLY A 644 -9.87 10.33 29.59
N HIS A 645 -9.45 11.09 28.57
CA HIS A 645 -9.11 12.49 28.71
C HIS A 645 -10.36 13.30 29.12
N PRO A 646 -10.31 14.12 30.20
CA PRO A 646 -11.50 14.79 30.74
C PRO A 646 -12.23 15.69 29.74
N GLN A 647 -11.49 16.31 28.81
CA GLN A 647 -12.07 17.21 27.80
C GLN A 647 -12.79 16.48 26.66
N LEU A 648 -12.62 15.16 26.51
CA LEU A 648 -13.18 14.41 25.37
C LEU A 648 -14.47 13.65 25.70
N ASP A 649 -14.68 13.30 26.98
CA ASP A 649 -15.82 12.52 27.47
C ASP A 649 -16.16 11.27 26.61
N LEU A 650 -15.14 10.47 26.24
CA LEU A 650 -15.32 9.34 25.31
C LEU A 650 -15.46 7.98 25.99
N ILE A 651 -15.38 7.87 27.32
CA ILE A 651 -15.46 6.57 28.02
C ILE A 651 -16.85 5.95 27.87
N LEU A 652 -17.89 6.73 28.18
CA LEU A 652 -19.28 6.30 28.18
C LEU A 652 -20.03 6.74 26.93
N ASN A 653 -19.35 7.39 25.99
CA ASN A 653 -19.91 7.83 24.72
C ASN A 653 -20.14 6.65 23.78
N SER A 654 -21.26 6.67 23.07
CA SER A 654 -21.66 5.66 22.09
C SER A 654 -20.66 5.51 20.94
N THR A 655 -19.98 6.59 20.57
CA THR A 655 -18.95 6.64 19.52
C THR A 655 -17.52 6.45 20.06
N GLY A 656 -17.39 6.24 21.38
CA GLY A 656 -16.12 6.09 22.10
C GLY A 656 -15.90 4.65 22.60
N LEU A 657 -15.52 4.49 23.87
CA LEU A 657 -15.20 3.17 24.46
C LEU A 657 -16.42 2.34 24.88
N GLN A 658 -17.61 2.92 24.93
CA GLN A 658 -18.81 2.26 25.44
C GLN A 658 -19.10 0.90 24.75
N PRO A 659 -19.01 0.76 23.41
CA PRO A 659 -19.20 -0.54 22.77
C PRO A 659 -18.14 -1.58 23.17
N LEU A 660 -16.88 -1.17 23.36
CA LEU A 660 -15.81 -2.06 23.81
C LEU A 660 -16.04 -2.51 25.27
N LEU A 661 -16.56 -1.63 26.13
CA LEU A 661 -16.96 -1.96 27.50
C LEU A 661 -18.03 -3.06 27.50
N PHE A 662 -19.01 -3.00 26.60
CA PHE A 662 -19.99 -4.08 26.45
C PHE A 662 -19.33 -5.39 26.00
N ILE A 663 -18.48 -5.37 24.97
CA ILE A 663 -17.77 -6.57 24.49
C ILE A 663 -16.95 -7.19 25.63
N PHE A 664 -16.27 -6.36 26.42
CA PHE A 664 -15.49 -6.82 27.56
C PHE A 664 -16.36 -7.41 28.68
N GLY A 665 -17.42 -6.71 29.08
CA GLY A 665 -18.36 -7.16 30.09
C GLY A 665 -19.01 -8.50 29.70
N PHE A 666 -19.45 -8.63 28.45
CA PHE A 666 -19.99 -9.89 27.94
C PHE A 666 -18.93 -10.99 27.88
N THR A 667 -17.71 -10.68 27.44
CA THR A 667 -16.62 -11.67 27.40
C THR A 667 -16.28 -12.17 28.80
N LEU A 668 -16.23 -11.29 29.80
CA LEU A 668 -16.05 -11.65 31.20
C LEU A 668 -17.22 -12.49 31.73
N ALA A 669 -18.47 -12.11 31.45
CA ALA A 669 -19.64 -12.85 31.89
C ALA A 669 -19.70 -14.26 31.27
N ILE A 670 -19.52 -14.36 29.95
CA ILE A 670 -19.44 -15.63 29.23
C ILE A 670 -18.26 -16.46 29.76
N GLY A 671 -17.09 -15.84 29.90
CA GLY A 671 -15.90 -16.49 30.43
C GLY A 671 -16.12 -17.04 31.83
N TRP A 672 -16.71 -16.24 32.72
CA TRP A 672 -17.04 -16.64 34.09
C TRP A 672 -18.01 -17.82 34.13
N ILE A 673 -19.09 -17.76 33.36
CA ILE A 673 -20.11 -18.81 33.33
C ILE A 673 -19.53 -20.11 32.75
N THR A 674 -18.80 -20.01 31.64
CA THR A 674 -18.31 -21.19 30.89
C THR A 674 -17.09 -21.83 31.50
N THR A 675 -16.23 -21.08 32.19
CA THR A 675 -15.09 -21.63 32.93
C THR A 675 -15.48 -22.03 34.36
N GLY A 676 -16.32 -21.24 35.03
CA GLY A 676 -16.76 -21.49 36.41
C GLY A 676 -17.73 -22.66 36.54
N PHE A 677 -18.67 -22.82 35.59
CA PHE A 677 -19.66 -23.90 35.57
C PHE A 677 -19.39 -24.95 34.48
N ARG A 678 -18.15 -25.01 33.96
CA ARG A 678 -17.74 -25.93 32.87
C ARG A 678 -18.16 -27.39 33.08
N ASP A 679 -18.10 -27.86 34.33
CA ASP A 679 -18.33 -29.26 34.67
C ASP A 679 -19.83 -29.59 34.91
N LYS A 680 -20.73 -28.61 34.73
CA LYS A 680 -22.20 -28.78 34.82
C LYS A 680 -22.81 -29.18 33.45
N PRO A 681 -24.04 -29.73 33.42
CA PRO A 681 -24.73 -30.02 32.15
C PRO A 681 -24.78 -28.79 31.24
N TRP A 682 -24.33 -28.96 29.99
CA TRP A 682 -24.20 -27.86 29.02
C TRP A 682 -25.51 -27.08 28.81
N LEU A 683 -26.66 -27.75 28.92
CA LEU A 683 -27.99 -27.14 28.75
C LEU A 683 -28.33 -26.17 29.90
N LEU A 684 -27.87 -26.44 31.13
CA LEU A 684 -28.02 -25.51 32.24
C LEU A 684 -27.13 -24.28 32.07
N VAL A 685 -25.89 -24.48 31.63
CA VAL A 685 -24.94 -23.38 31.37
C VAL A 685 -25.43 -22.51 30.22
N LEU A 686 -25.90 -23.11 29.12
CA LEU A 686 -26.45 -22.38 27.97
C LEU A 686 -27.77 -21.68 28.34
N GLY A 687 -28.64 -22.36 29.10
CA GLY A 687 -29.87 -21.77 29.64
C GLY A 687 -29.58 -20.55 30.52
N SER A 688 -28.55 -20.59 31.36
CA SER A 688 -28.15 -19.45 32.18
C SER A 688 -27.60 -18.28 31.36
N LEU A 689 -26.84 -18.55 30.29
CA LEU A 689 -26.37 -17.52 29.35
C LEU A 689 -27.54 -16.84 28.62
N VAL A 690 -28.48 -17.63 28.10
CA VAL A 690 -29.65 -17.10 27.38
C VAL A 690 -30.55 -16.31 28.33
N THR A 691 -30.85 -16.85 29.51
CA THR A 691 -31.71 -16.19 30.51
C THR A 691 -31.06 -14.89 31.02
N GLY A 692 -29.76 -14.92 31.34
CA GLY A 692 -29.01 -13.74 31.75
C GLY A 692 -28.95 -12.68 30.66
N GLY A 693 -28.74 -13.09 29.40
CA GLY A 693 -28.79 -12.20 28.24
C GLY A 693 -30.14 -11.54 28.07
N ILE A 694 -31.24 -12.30 28.11
CA ILE A 694 -32.61 -11.76 28.02
C ILE A 694 -32.87 -10.75 29.14
N LEU A 695 -32.56 -11.09 30.39
CA LEU A 695 -32.73 -10.17 31.53
C LEU A 695 -31.92 -8.88 31.35
N PHE A 696 -30.69 -8.98 30.87
CA PHE A 696 -29.85 -7.83 30.58
C PHE A 696 -30.46 -6.93 29.49
N PHE A 697 -30.91 -7.50 28.38
CA PHE A 697 -31.55 -6.74 27.29
C PHE A 697 -32.88 -6.10 27.73
N VAL A 698 -33.70 -6.81 28.50
CA VAL A 698 -34.94 -6.25 29.06
C VAL A 698 -34.63 -5.09 30.01
N LEU A 699 -33.61 -5.22 30.86
CA LEU A 699 -33.17 -4.14 31.73
C LEU A 699 -32.72 -2.91 30.94
N LEU A 700 -31.90 -3.08 29.90
CA LEU A 700 -31.49 -1.96 29.03
C LEU A 700 -32.67 -1.31 28.33
N TYR A 701 -33.62 -2.10 27.82
CA TYR A 701 -34.83 -1.56 27.20
C TYR A 701 -35.65 -0.72 28.19
N VAL A 702 -35.84 -1.21 29.43
CA VAL A 702 -36.54 -0.45 30.48
C VAL A 702 -35.78 0.83 30.84
N LEU A 703 -34.45 0.78 30.97
CA LEU A 703 -33.63 1.95 31.26
C LEU A 703 -33.69 3.01 30.16
N GLN A 704 -33.80 2.59 28.89
CA GLN A 704 -34.02 3.48 27.76
C GLN A 704 -35.41 4.14 27.83
N GLN A 705 -36.47 3.38 28.12
CA GLN A 705 -37.83 3.94 28.24
C GLN A 705 -37.99 4.93 29.40
N LEU A 706 -37.07 4.91 30.36
CA LEU A 706 -37.01 5.83 31.49
C LEU A 706 -36.06 7.02 31.26
N ASP A 707 -35.47 7.15 30.06
CA ASP A 707 -34.45 8.17 29.70
C ASP A 707 -33.23 8.19 30.64
N ILE A 708 -32.92 7.07 31.30
CA ILE A 708 -31.77 6.95 32.22
C ILE A 708 -30.49 6.56 31.45
N SER A 709 -30.61 5.80 30.36
CA SER A 709 -29.46 5.32 29.58
C SER A 709 -29.78 5.08 28.11
N ASN A 710 -28.86 5.50 27.23
CA ASN A 710 -28.89 5.24 25.79
C ASN A 710 -28.31 3.86 25.38
N ALA A 711 -27.90 3.04 26.35
CA ALA A 711 -27.18 1.79 26.12
C ALA A 711 -27.93 0.78 25.23
N TRP A 712 -29.27 0.80 25.26
CA TRP A 712 -30.09 -0.03 24.39
C TRP A 712 -29.92 0.33 22.92
N GLU A 713 -30.03 1.62 22.59
CA GLU A 713 -29.84 2.12 21.23
C GLU A 713 -28.42 1.86 20.74
N VAL A 714 -27.40 2.08 21.58
CA VAL A 714 -26.00 1.82 21.21
C VAL A 714 -25.78 0.39 20.72
N LEU A 715 -26.34 -0.60 21.43
CA LEU A 715 -26.19 -2.02 21.06
C LEU A 715 -27.06 -2.44 19.87
N THR A 716 -28.26 -1.86 19.71
CA THR A 716 -29.24 -2.28 18.69
C THR A 716 -29.07 -1.53 17.36
N THR A 717 -28.58 -0.30 17.40
CA THR A 717 -28.33 0.57 16.24
C THR A 717 -26.88 0.54 15.78
N GLY A 718 -26.01 -0.14 16.54
CA GLY A 718 -24.56 -0.10 16.38
C GLY A 718 -24.04 1.33 16.48
N SER A 719 -24.32 2.02 17.59
CA SER A 719 -23.93 3.42 17.81
C SER A 719 -24.37 4.40 16.72
N GLY A 720 -25.55 4.19 16.13
CA GLY A 720 -26.08 5.05 15.06
C GLY A 720 -25.67 4.67 13.63
N TYR A 721 -24.72 3.74 13.45
CA TYR A 721 -24.25 3.33 12.12
C TYR A 721 -25.31 2.60 11.27
N PHE A 722 -26.30 1.96 11.91
CA PHE A 722 -27.39 1.22 11.23
C PHE A 722 -28.74 1.94 11.28
N THR A 723 -28.82 3.13 11.87
CA THR A 723 -30.03 3.96 11.91
C THR A 723 -29.84 5.23 11.10
N LYS A 724 -30.68 5.42 10.07
CA LYS A 724 -30.59 6.56 9.16
C LYS A 724 -31.19 7.81 9.81
N ASN A 725 -30.36 8.69 10.34
CA ASN A 725 -30.75 10.07 10.65
C ASN A 725 -30.73 10.92 9.35
N LYS A 726 -31.50 12.01 9.28
CA LYS A 726 -31.62 12.84 8.05
C LYS A 726 -30.26 13.34 7.53
N ILE A 727 -29.36 13.75 8.43
CA ILE A 727 -27.99 14.20 8.11
C ILE A 727 -27.10 13.00 7.73
N PHE A 728 -27.25 11.87 8.44
CA PHE A 728 -26.50 10.65 8.09
C PHE A 728 -26.89 10.10 6.70
N GLY A 729 -28.13 10.37 6.25
CA GLY A 729 -28.61 10.01 4.92
C GLY A 729 -28.09 10.88 3.78
N THR A 730 -27.54 12.07 4.05
CA THR A 730 -26.94 12.95 3.02
C THR A 730 -25.46 12.63 2.77
N ILE A 731 -24.80 11.86 3.64
CA ILE A 731 -23.42 11.41 3.45
C ILE A 731 -23.41 10.25 2.47
N ALA A 732 -22.81 10.44 1.30
CA ALA A 732 -22.77 9.41 0.25
C ALA A 732 -22.25 8.05 0.75
N GLU A 733 -21.19 8.06 1.57
CA GLU A 733 -20.56 6.84 2.12
C GLU A 733 -21.39 6.12 3.21
N ALA A 734 -22.32 6.82 3.86
CA ALA A 734 -23.21 6.24 4.88
C ALA A 734 -24.43 5.52 4.27
N SER A 735 -24.72 5.81 3.00
CA SER A 735 -25.77 5.15 2.24
C SER A 735 -25.33 3.76 1.75
N ALA A 736 -26.30 2.89 1.45
CA ALA A 736 -26.01 1.59 0.87
C ALA A 736 -25.47 1.78 -0.56
N PRO A 737 -24.30 1.21 -0.90
CA PRO A 737 -23.71 1.41 -2.22
C PRO A 737 -24.59 0.81 -3.31
N SER A 738 -24.47 1.33 -4.52
CA SER A 738 -25.13 0.71 -5.67
C SER A 738 -24.61 -0.73 -5.83
N ARG A 739 -25.46 -1.64 -6.33
CA ARG A 739 -25.05 -3.04 -6.51
C ARG A 739 -23.86 -3.15 -7.47
N GLY A 740 -23.85 -2.35 -8.52
CA GLY A 740 -22.74 -2.28 -9.47
C GLY A 740 -21.44 -1.91 -8.77
N GLN A 741 -21.45 -0.83 -8.00
CA GLN A 741 -20.29 -0.38 -7.22
C GLN A 741 -19.82 -1.45 -6.23
N LEU A 742 -20.73 -2.07 -5.49
CA LEU A 742 -20.39 -3.13 -4.52
C LEU A 742 -19.64 -4.31 -5.16
N PHE A 743 -20.13 -4.83 -6.30
CA PHE A 743 -19.48 -5.95 -6.98
C PHE A 743 -18.17 -5.51 -7.65
N ALA A 744 -18.13 -4.33 -8.26
CA ALA A 744 -16.95 -3.83 -8.94
C ALA A 744 -15.81 -3.49 -7.95
N SER A 745 -16.16 -2.95 -6.78
CA SER A 745 -15.27 -2.62 -5.65
C SER A 745 -14.38 -3.78 -5.17
N PHE A 746 -14.87 -5.02 -5.25
CA PHE A 746 -14.11 -6.22 -4.85
C PHE A 746 -13.67 -7.10 -6.03
N GLY A 747 -14.18 -6.83 -7.23
CA GLY A 747 -14.23 -7.80 -8.32
C GLY A 747 -15.40 -8.78 -8.16
N PRO A 748 -16.37 -8.83 -9.09
CA PRO A 748 -17.59 -9.64 -8.98
C PRO A 748 -17.32 -11.12 -8.72
N ILE A 749 -16.37 -11.73 -9.43
CA ILE A 749 -16.01 -13.14 -9.27
C ILE A 749 -15.36 -13.38 -7.89
N VAL A 750 -14.50 -12.46 -7.44
CA VAL A 750 -13.82 -12.55 -6.14
C VAL A 750 -14.80 -12.41 -4.99
N PHE A 751 -15.75 -11.48 -5.09
CA PHE A 751 -16.83 -11.33 -4.12
C PHE A 751 -17.65 -12.63 -3.98
N VAL A 752 -18.12 -13.19 -5.10
CA VAL A 752 -18.92 -14.44 -5.08
C VAL A 752 -18.10 -15.60 -4.51
N LEU A 753 -16.85 -15.75 -4.94
CA LEU A 753 -15.96 -16.79 -4.40
C LEU A 753 -15.75 -16.61 -2.89
N ALA A 754 -15.54 -15.40 -2.41
CA ALA A 754 -15.33 -15.13 -0.99
C ALA A 754 -16.54 -15.56 -0.14
N ILE A 755 -17.77 -15.26 -0.59
CA ILE A 755 -19.00 -15.65 0.13
C ILE A 755 -19.20 -17.16 0.12
N VAL A 756 -19.05 -17.81 -1.04
CA VAL A 756 -19.18 -19.27 -1.15
C VAL A 756 -18.18 -19.97 -0.23
N MET A 757 -16.91 -19.54 -0.27
CA MET A 757 -15.89 -20.08 0.62
C MET A 757 -16.15 -19.72 2.08
N GLY A 758 -16.74 -18.56 2.38
CA GLY A 758 -17.20 -18.17 3.71
C GLY A 758 -18.22 -19.15 4.31
N ILE A 759 -19.25 -19.49 3.54
CA ILE A 759 -20.27 -20.47 3.94
C ILE A 759 -19.65 -21.85 4.15
N LEU A 760 -18.76 -22.28 3.23
CA LEU A 760 -18.04 -23.54 3.37
C LEU A 760 -17.09 -23.54 4.59
N ALA A 761 -16.50 -22.40 4.94
CA ALA A 761 -15.64 -22.26 6.11
C ALA A 761 -16.43 -22.38 7.41
N ILE A 762 -17.63 -21.79 7.48
CA ILE A 762 -18.55 -21.98 8.60
C ILE A 762 -18.96 -23.44 8.71
N TRP A 763 -19.33 -24.06 7.59
CA TRP A 763 -19.67 -25.49 7.55
C TRP A 763 -18.51 -26.35 8.05
N ASP A 764 -17.29 -26.11 7.56
CA ASP A 764 -16.07 -26.80 8.02
C ASP A 764 -15.76 -26.52 9.51
N GLY A 765 -16.02 -25.31 10.00
CA GLY A 765 -15.87 -24.95 11.40
C GLY A 765 -16.86 -25.71 12.31
N ILE A 766 -18.10 -25.83 11.88
CA ILE A 766 -19.20 -26.49 12.60
C ILE A 766 -19.12 -28.02 12.48
N MET A 767 -18.71 -28.56 11.34
CA MET A 767 -18.70 -30.01 11.10
C MET A 767 -17.31 -30.63 11.29
N LYS A 768 -16.26 -30.01 10.74
CA LYS A 768 -14.87 -30.55 10.74
C LYS A 768 -14.00 -30.02 11.88
N LYS A 769 -14.57 -29.25 12.82
CA LYS A 769 -13.93 -28.76 14.05
C LYS A 769 -12.72 -27.83 13.80
N GLN A 770 -12.74 -27.04 12.72
CA GLN A 770 -11.66 -26.10 12.39
C GLN A 770 -12.02 -24.68 12.87
N GLN A 771 -11.51 -24.29 14.05
CA GLN A 771 -11.83 -23.01 14.69
C GLN A 771 -11.44 -21.79 13.84
N THR A 772 -10.26 -21.83 13.21
CA THR A 772 -9.79 -20.72 12.37
C THR A 772 -10.70 -20.50 11.15
N LYS A 773 -11.22 -21.57 10.55
CA LYS A 773 -12.18 -21.46 9.46
C LYS A 773 -13.53 -20.90 9.91
N LEU A 774 -13.99 -21.22 11.12
CA LEU A 774 -15.20 -20.62 11.67
C LEU A 774 -15.03 -19.10 11.77
N ILE A 775 -13.93 -18.64 12.36
CA ILE A 775 -13.64 -17.21 12.53
C ILE A 775 -13.55 -16.51 11.17
N LEU A 776 -12.80 -17.08 10.21
CA LEU A 776 -12.67 -16.54 8.86
C LEU A 776 -14.01 -16.49 8.11
N GLY A 777 -14.85 -17.53 8.26
CA GLY A 777 -16.18 -17.58 7.66
C GLY A 777 -17.13 -16.54 8.27
N MET A 778 -17.10 -16.36 9.59
CA MET A 778 -17.86 -15.31 10.27
C MET A 778 -17.38 -13.92 9.85
N TRP A 779 -16.07 -13.73 9.75
CA TRP A 779 -15.49 -12.45 9.34
C TRP A 779 -15.96 -12.04 7.94
N VAL A 780 -15.86 -12.91 6.94
CA VAL A 780 -16.27 -12.55 5.57
C VAL A 780 -17.78 -12.30 5.44
N LEU A 781 -18.63 -13.09 6.10
CA LEU A 781 -20.09 -12.91 5.98
C LEU A 781 -20.57 -11.65 6.71
N VAL A 782 -20.03 -11.37 7.89
CA VAL A 782 -20.39 -10.18 8.67
C VAL A 782 -19.84 -8.92 7.97
N ALA A 783 -18.60 -8.97 7.48
CA ALA A 783 -18.02 -7.89 6.67
C ALA A 783 -18.82 -7.63 5.38
N ALA A 784 -19.24 -8.68 4.68
CA ALA A 784 -20.07 -8.55 3.49
C ALA A 784 -21.42 -7.92 3.78
N TYR A 785 -22.08 -8.31 4.88
CA TYR A 785 -23.34 -7.71 5.31
C TYR A 785 -23.18 -6.22 5.63
N MET A 786 -22.10 -5.83 6.30
CA MET A 786 -21.83 -4.42 6.62
C MET A 786 -21.52 -3.61 5.36
N ALA A 787 -20.68 -4.12 4.45
CA ALA A 787 -20.38 -3.48 3.17
C ALA A 787 -21.63 -3.35 2.27
N TRP A 788 -22.56 -4.30 2.36
CA TRP A 788 -23.86 -4.22 1.68
C TRP A 788 -24.75 -3.13 2.28
N SER A 789 -24.62 -2.87 3.59
CA SER A 789 -25.49 -1.95 4.32
C SER A 789 -25.04 -0.50 4.21
N ALA A 790 -23.72 -0.23 4.17
CA ALA A 790 -23.16 1.11 4.02
C ALA A 790 -21.82 1.09 3.25
N GLY A 791 -21.64 2.06 2.36
CA GLY A 791 -20.47 2.17 1.48
C GLY A 791 -19.15 2.31 2.26
N ARG A 792 -19.15 2.99 3.40
CA ARG A 792 -17.98 3.16 4.27
C ARG A 792 -17.33 1.85 4.73
N PHE A 793 -18.06 0.73 4.75
CA PHE A 793 -17.52 -0.57 5.18
C PHE A 793 -16.97 -1.41 4.02
N LEU A 794 -17.07 -0.93 2.76
CA LEU A 794 -16.47 -1.57 1.59
C LEU A 794 -14.97 -1.80 1.81
N PHE A 795 -14.28 -0.75 2.25
CA PHE A 795 -12.86 -0.78 2.55
C PHE A 795 -12.51 -1.80 3.64
N ASN A 796 -13.23 -1.82 4.77
CA ASN A 796 -12.98 -2.75 5.88
C ASN A 796 -13.24 -4.22 5.54
N ALA A 797 -14.03 -4.49 4.50
CA ALA A 797 -14.33 -5.85 4.03
C ALA A 797 -13.27 -6.41 3.07
N ALA A 798 -12.47 -5.54 2.44
CA ALA A 798 -11.45 -5.92 1.46
C ALA A 798 -10.52 -7.06 1.93
N PRO A 799 -9.99 -7.05 3.16
CA PRO A 799 -9.14 -8.14 3.65
C PRO A 799 -9.83 -9.50 3.74
N ALA A 800 -11.07 -9.52 4.24
CA ALA A 800 -11.83 -10.76 4.36
C ALA A 800 -12.12 -11.35 2.97
N MET A 801 -12.47 -10.50 2.01
CA MET A 801 -12.74 -10.87 0.63
C MET A 801 -11.49 -11.45 -0.05
N ALA A 802 -10.34 -10.79 0.06
CA ALA A 802 -9.08 -11.25 -0.53
C ALA A 802 -8.61 -12.60 0.05
N VAL A 803 -8.70 -12.79 1.38
CA VAL A 803 -8.30 -14.06 2.02
C VAL A 803 -9.19 -15.21 1.55
N MET A 804 -10.52 -15.05 1.61
CA MET A 804 -11.44 -16.15 1.32
C MET A 804 -11.50 -16.49 -0.17
N SER A 805 -11.44 -15.50 -1.04
CA SER A 805 -11.34 -15.71 -2.48
C SER A 805 -10.01 -16.37 -2.87
N SER A 806 -8.89 -16.06 -2.22
CA SER A 806 -7.62 -16.75 -2.48
C SER A 806 -7.71 -18.26 -2.23
N TRP A 807 -8.44 -18.68 -1.19
CA TRP A 807 -8.72 -20.09 -0.93
C TRP A 807 -9.61 -20.69 -2.02
N GLY A 808 -10.61 -19.95 -2.49
CA GLY A 808 -11.46 -20.30 -3.62
C GLY A 808 -10.66 -20.55 -4.90
N ILE A 809 -9.81 -19.60 -5.29
CA ILE A 809 -8.94 -19.66 -6.47
C ILE A 809 -7.99 -20.85 -6.41
N VAL A 810 -7.33 -21.09 -5.26
CA VAL A 810 -6.46 -22.26 -5.09
C VAL A 810 -7.25 -23.57 -5.19
N THR A 811 -8.48 -23.59 -4.68
CA THR A 811 -9.35 -24.76 -4.75
C THR A 811 -9.79 -25.03 -6.18
N LEU A 812 -10.18 -23.99 -6.94
CA LEU A 812 -10.50 -24.07 -8.37
C LEU A 812 -9.30 -24.57 -9.17
N TRP A 813 -8.10 -24.03 -8.92
CA TRP A 813 -6.88 -24.49 -9.59
C TRP A 813 -6.57 -25.97 -9.33
N ARG A 814 -6.81 -26.45 -8.11
CA ARG A 814 -6.65 -27.88 -7.78
C ARG A 814 -7.73 -28.74 -8.45
N ALA A 815 -8.96 -28.24 -8.53
CA ALA A 815 -10.10 -28.91 -9.15
C ALA A 815 -10.02 -28.94 -10.69
N SER A 816 -9.28 -28.01 -11.31
CA SER A 816 -9.13 -27.90 -12.77
C SER A 816 -8.48 -29.13 -13.44
N GLY A 817 -7.84 -29.99 -12.65
CA GLY A 817 -7.09 -31.11 -13.20
C GLY A 817 -5.73 -30.69 -13.77
N ALA A 818 -5.23 -29.48 -13.49
CA ALA A 818 -3.90 -29.02 -13.90
C ALA A 818 -2.78 -30.04 -13.61
N SER A 819 -2.83 -30.69 -12.44
CA SER A 819 -1.87 -31.74 -12.06
C SER A 819 -1.98 -33.01 -12.94
N LYS A 820 -3.20 -33.36 -13.35
CA LYS A 820 -3.49 -34.47 -14.26
C LYS A 820 -3.05 -34.11 -15.68
N MET A 821 -3.37 -32.92 -16.17
CA MET A 821 -2.91 -32.39 -17.47
C MET A 821 -1.38 -32.43 -17.55
N ALA A 822 -0.68 -31.89 -16.55
CA ALA A 822 0.78 -31.89 -16.52
C ALA A 822 1.39 -33.31 -16.44
N ARG A 823 0.68 -34.28 -15.86
CA ARG A 823 1.12 -35.69 -15.80
C ARG A 823 0.88 -36.40 -17.13
N GLU A 824 -0.28 -36.20 -17.74
CA GLU A 824 -0.63 -36.77 -19.05
C GLU A 824 0.27 -36.22 -20.15
N TRP A 825 0.55 -34.92 -20.14
CA TRP A 825 1.50 -34.30 -21.06
C TRP A 825 2.89 -34.93 -20.96
N ARG A 826 3.37 -35.18 -19.73
CA ARG A 826 4.65 -35.87 -19.49
C ARG A 826 4.65 -37.31 -20.00
N ARG A 827 3.55 -38.05 -19.79
CA ARG A 827 3.41 -39.46 -20.23
C ARG A 827 3.42 -39.60 -21.75
N MET A 828 2.85 -38.64 -22.47
CA MET A 828 2.81 -38.65 -23.94
C MET A 828 4.18 -38.36 -24.59
N GLY A 829 5.17 -37.91 -23.80
CA GLY A 829 6.54 -37.66 -24.27
C GLY A 829 6.78 -36.19 -24.58
N ILE A 830 7.90 -35.67 -24.07
CA ILE A 830 8.36 -34.28 -24.22
C ILE A 830 9.79 -34.20 -24.77
N ARG A 831 10.26 -35.22 -25.51
CA ARG A 831 11.67 -35.33 -25.95
C ARG A 831 12.02 -34.21 -26.93
N THR A 832 11.32 -34.10 -28.06
CA THR A 832 11.56 -33.05 -29.06
C THR A 832 10.58 -31.87 -28.91
N PRO A 833 10.92 -30.66 -29.39
CA PRO A 833 10.00 -29.52 -29.40
C PRO A 833 8.69 -29.80 -30.16
N GLY A 834 8.73 -30.54 -31.27
CA GLY A 834 7.55 -30.95 -32.03
C GLY A 834 6.62 -31.89 -31.24
N ASP A 835 7.18 -32.86 -30.53
CA ASP A 835 6.42 -33.75 -29.62
C ASP A 835 5.79 -32.93 -28.49
N ARG A 836 6.52 -31.96 -27.93
CA ARG A 836 6.01 -31.14 -26.82
C ARG A 836 4.76 -30.37 -27.21
N ILE A 837 4.76 -29.72 -28.37
CA ILE A 837 3.62 -28.90 -28.85
C ILE A 837 2.43 -29.80 -29.17
N SER A 838 2.64 -30.86 -29.96
CA SER A 838 1.58 -31.78 -30.35
C SER A 838 0.97 -32.53 -29.15
N ASN A 839 1.81 -32.98 -28.20
CA ASN A 839 1.35 -33.68 -27.00
C ASN A 839 0.77 -32.73 -25.95
N ALA A 840 1.23 -31.47 -25.87
CA ALA A 840 0.60 -30.44 -25.03
C ALA A 840 -0.84 -30.20 -25.50
N ARG A 841 -1.03 -30.02 -26.81
CA ARG A 841 -2.36 -29.89 -27.41
C ARG A 841 -3.22 -31.10 -27.05
N LYS A 842 -2.77 -32.32 -27.32
CA LYS A 842 -3.51 -33.55 -26.95
C LYS A 842 -3.85 -33.62 -25.46
N ALA A 843 -2.95 -33.19 -24.56
CA ALA A 843 -3.19 -33.16 -23.12
C ALA A 843 -4.25 -32.14 -22.71
N VAL A 844 -4.22 -30.93 -23.26
CA VAL A 844 -5.23 -29.88 -23.03
C VAL A 844 -6.60 -30.34 -23.51
N TRP A 845 -6.70 -30.89 -24.73
CA TRP A 845 -7.97 -31.40 -25.28
C TRP A 845 -8.54 -32.57 -24.46
N LYS A 846 -7.69 -33.38 -23.82
CA LYS A 846 -8.12 -34.44 -22.89
C LYS A 846 -8.52 -33.93 -21.49
N THR A 847 -8.30 -32.64 -21.20
CA THR A 847 -8.60 -32.00 -19.91
C THR A 847 -9.38 -30.70 -20.10
N PRO A 848 -10.61 -30.73 -20.67
CA PRO A 848 -11.36 -29.51 -20.98
C PRO A 848 -11.69 -28.65 -19.74
N GLN A 849 -11.82 -29.28 -18.56
CA GLN A 849 -11.99 -28.60 -17.28
C GLN A 849 -10.84 -27.64 -16.95
N PHE A 850 -9.60 -28.00 -17.34
CA PHE A 850 -8.43 -27.16 -17.13
C PHE A 850 -8.58 -25.86 -17.92
N SER A 851 -8.93 -25.94 -19.20
CA SER A 851 -9.12 -24.76 -20.05
C SER A 851 -10.23 -23.85 -19.56
N ALA A 852 -11.39 -24.42 -19.20
CA ALA A 852 -12.52 -23.63 -18.70
C ALA A 852 -12.18 -22.86 -17.41
N ILE A 853 -11.57 -23.53 -16.43
CA ILE A 853 -11.16 -22.87 -15.18
C ILE A 853 -10.02 -21.89 -15.43
N PHE A 854 -9.08 -22.21 -16.33
CA PHE A 854 -7.99 -21.30 -16.69
C PHE A 854 -8.50 -19.99 -17.30
N LEU A 855 -9.53 -20.05 -18.17
CA LEU A 855 -10.20 -18.85 -18.69
C LEU A 855 -10.84 -18.01 -17.57
N VAL A 856 -11.52 -18.65 -16.62
CA VAL A 856 -12.08 -17.94 -15.44
C VAL A 856 -10.97 -17.27 -14.63
N LEU A 857 -9.82 -17.92 -14.45
CA LEU A 857 -8.68 -17.33 -13.73
C LEU A 857 -8.06 -16.15 -14.49
N ILE A 858 -8.00 -16.21 -15.82
CA ILE A 858 -7.57 -15.08 -16.65
C ILE A 858 -8.54 -13.91 -16.47
N MET A 859 -9.86 -14.15 -16.52
CA MET A 859 -10.87 -13.10 -16.31
C MET A 859 -10.75 -12.46 -14.93
N ILE A 860 -10.50 -13.26 -13.88
CA ILE A 860 -10.27 -12.72 -12.52
C ILE A 860 -9.03 -11.81 -12.52
N ALA A 861 -7.93 -12.28 -13.11
CA ALA A 861 -6.67 -11.54 -13.13
C ALA A 861 -6.77 -10.25 -13.94
N SER A 862 -7.35 -10.30 -15.14
CA SER A 862 -7.51 -9.13 -16.00
C SER A 862 -8.44 -8.10 -15.35
N GLN A 863 -9.59 -8.53 -14.83
CA GLN A 863 -10.53 -7.63 -14.18
C GLN A 863 -9.95 -6.93 -12.95
N HIS A 864 -9.23 -7.69 -12.09
CA HIS A 864 -8.59 -7.09 -10.93
C HIS A 864 -7.50 -6.11 -11.36
N ALA A 865 -6.65 -6.49 -12.31
CA ALA A 865 -5.61 -5.60 -12.80
C ALA A 865 -6.19 -4.29 -13.35
N THR A 866 -7.21 -4.35 -14.22
CA THR A 866 -7.85 -3.17 -14.79
C THR A 866 -8.48 -2.28 -13.72
N TYR A 867 -9.34 -2.82 -12.85
CA TYR A 867 -9.98 -2.00 -11.81
C TYR A 867 -9.01 -1.49 -10.75
N GLY A 868 -7.96 -2.25 -10.45
CA GLY A 868 -6.92 -1.86 -9.51
C GLY A 868 -6.01 -0.76 -10.06
N ILE A 869 -5.72 -0.79 -11.36
CA ILE A 869 -4.98 0.27 -12.07
C ILE A 869 -5.85 1.53 -12.18
N ASP A 870 -7.13 1.39 -12.54
CA ASP A 870 -8.12 2.48 -12.57
C ASP A 870 -8.15 3.24 -11.23
N ALA A 871 -8.31 2.50 -10.12
CA ALA A 871 -8.30 3.06 -8.77
C ALA A 871 -6.97 3.73 -8.38
N ALA A 872 -5.88 3.42 -9.07
CA ALA A 872 -4.53 3.93 -8.82
C ALA A 872 -4.17 5.16 -9.67
N MET A 873 -5.08 5.63 -10.53
CA MET A 873 -4.90 6.85 -11.32
C MET A 873 -5.83 7.97 -10.81
N PRO A 874 -5.41 9.24 -10.91
CA PRO A 874 -6.30 10.36 -10.62
C PRO A 874 -7.29 10.59 -11.75
N SER A 875 -8.55 10.87 -11.41
CA SER A 875 -9.63 11.04 -12.40
C SER A 875 -9.56 12.36 -13.17
N THR A 876 -8.74 13.32 -12.73
CA THR A 876 -8.66 14.70 -13.22
C THR A 876 -7.63 14.91 -14.35
N GLY A 877 -6.95 13.86 -14.82
CA GLY A 877 -5.90 13.95 -15.84
C GLY A 877 -6.16 13.15 -17.12
N GLN A 878 -5.24 13.27 -18.10
CA GLN A 878 -5.22 12.51 -19.34
C GLN A 878 -4.66 11.08 -19.18
N THR A 879 -4.00 10.80 -18.05
CA THR A 879 -3.36 9.52 -17.74
C THR A 879 -4.31 8.32 -17.82
N GLU A 880 -5.57 8.49 -17.39
CA GLU A 880 -6.60 7.45 -17.53
C GLU A 880 -6.91 7.16 -19.01
N SER A 881 -7.00 8.19 -19.85
CA SER A 881 -7.28 8.06 -21.28
C SER A 881 -6.14 7.37 -22.02
N GLU A 882 -4.90 7.76 -21.74
CA GLU A 882 -3.69 7.14 -22.32
C GLU A 882 -3.57 5.65 -21.95
N MET A 883 -3.86 5.30 -20.69
CA MET A 883 -3.86 3.91 -20.27
C MET A 883 -5.01 3.13 -20.90
N ASP A 884 -6.18 3.74 -21.08
CA ASP A 884 -7.34 3.10 -21.71
C ASP A 884 -7.06 2.81 -23.20
N ALA A 885 -6.44 3.76 -23.91
CA ALA A 885 -5.94 3.59 -25.27
C ALA A 885 -4.86 2.48 -25.34
N THR A 886 -3.93 2.45 -24.38
CA THR A 886 -2.93 1.38 -24.27
C THR A 886 -3.60 0.01 -24.11
N ILE A 887 -4.63 -0.11 -23.26
CA ILE A 887 -5.40 -1.35 -23.06
C ILE A 887 -6.15 -1.72 -24.34
N TYR A 888 -6.73 -0.74 -25.02
CA TYR A 888 -7.38 -0.91 -26.31
C TYR A 888 -6.39 -1.51 -27.33
N ASN A 889 -5.14 -1.03 -27.39
CA ASN A 889 -4.13 -1.47 -28.36
C ASN A 889 -3.46 -2.83 -28.01
N ILE A 890 -3.72 -3.42 -26.82
CA ILE A 890 -3.23 -4.78 -26.50
C ILE A 890 -3.80 -5.83 -27.48
N MET A 891 -5.04 -5.64 -27.95
CA MET A 891 -5.69 -6.58 -28.87
C MET A 891 -5.31 -6.28 -30.32
N PRO A 892 -4.87 -7.28 -31.11
CA PRO A 892 -4.48 -7.07 -32.50
C PRO A 892 -5.61 -6.46 -33.34
N GLU A 893 -5.29 -5.43 -34.12
CA GLU A 893 -6.23 -4.72 -35.02
C GLU A 893 -6.97 -5.65 -35.99
N ILE A 894 -6.34 -6.75 -36.42
CA ILE A 894 -6.98 -7.74 -37.30
C ILE A 894 -8.26 -8.35 -36.70
N LEU A 895 -8.41 -8.32 -35.38
CA LEU A 895 -9.63 -8.77 -34.71
C LEU A 895 -10.76 -7.73 -34.76
N ARG A 896 -10.44 -6.46 -35.06
CA ARG A 896 -11.36 -5.32 -35.23
C ARG A 896 -11.59 -4.95 -36.70
N TRP A 897 -10.80 -5.50 -37.63
CA TRP A 897 -10.86 -5.17 -39.04
C TRP A 897 -12.19 -5.62 -39.69
N ASN A 898 -12.95 -4.66 -40.28
CA ASN A 898 -14.32 -4.89 -40.75
C ASN A 898 -14.55 -4.66 -42.27
N GLU A 899 -13.50 -4.59 -43.09
CA GLU A 899 -13.66 -4.36 -44.55
C GLU A 899 -14.41 -5.50 -45.29
N LEU A 900 -14.53 -6.68 -44.66
CA LEU A 900 -15.31 -7.82 -45.19
C LEU A 900 -16.74 -7.90 -44.63
N GLY A 901 -17.21 -6.88 -43.90
CA GLY A 901 -18.53 -6.86 -43.25
C GLY A 901 -18.66 -7.81 -42.06
N PHE A 902 -17.52 -8.24 -41.50
CA PHE A 902 -17.43 -9.03 -40.28
C PHE A 902 -16.19 -8.61 -39.48
N SER A 903 -16.38 -8.33 -38.20
CA SER A 903 -15.33 -8.14 -37.20
C SER A 903 -15.56 -9.05 -35.99
N LEU A 904 -14.49 -9.50 -35.33
CA LEU A 904 -14.59 -10.34 -34.13
C LEU A 904 -14.79 -9.49 -32.85
N LEU A 905 -14.22 -8.29 -32.84
CA LEU A 905 -14.30 -7.30 -31.76
C LEU A 905 -14.99 -6.02 -32.27
N ASN A 906 -15.31 -5.09 -31.37
CA ASN A 906 -15.89 -3.80 -31.77
C ASN A 906 -14.95 -3.09 -32.77
N ASP A 907 -15.49 -2.70 -33.93
CA ASP A 907 -14.79 -2.03 -35.03
C ASP A 907 -14.95 -0.51 -34.98
N GLU A 908 -15.71 0.02 -34.02
CA GLU A 908 -15.76 1.45 -33.74
C GLU A 908 -14.34 1.96 -33.43
N ALA A 909 -13.94 3.04 -34.12
CA ALA A 909 -12.69 3.72 -33.85
C ALA A 909 -12.69 4.23 -32.40
N TYR A 910 -11.62 3.94 -31.68
CA TYR A 910 -11.39 4.53 -30.37
C TYR A 910 -11.09 6.02 -30.57
N ASP A 911 -11.95 6.88 -30.03
CA ASP A 911 -11.81 8.33 -30.14
C ASP A 911 -10.80 8.84 -29.09
N GLU A 912 -9.55 8.97 -29.51
CA GLU A 912 -8.45 9.49 -28.69
C GLU A 912 -8.64 10.99 -28.35
N GLU A 913 -9.34 11.75 -29.20
CA GLU A 913 -9.58 13.19 -29.01
C GLU A 913 -10.77 13.47 -28.07
N GLY A 914 -11.73 12.55 -27.97
CA GLY A 914 -13.02 12.74 -27.28
C GLY A 914 -13.07 12.38 -25.79
N ASN A 915 -11.96 12.08 -25.11
CA ASN A 915 -11.96 11.59 -23.71
C ASN A 915 -12.82 10.32 -23.53
N SER A 916 -12.90 9.47 -24.56
CA SER A 916 -13.61 8.19 -24.49
C SER A 916 -12.93 7.26 -23.48
N ARG A 917 -13.67 6.69 -22.53
CA ARG A 917 -13.14 5.75 -21.52
C ARG A 917 -13.95 4.46 -21.57
N TRP A 918 -13.41 3.43 -22.20
CA TRP A 918 -14.11 2.15 -22.42
C TRP A 918 -13.83 1.13 -21.33
N PHE A 919 -12.63 1.11 -20.75
CA PHE A 919 -12.18 0.12 -19.77
C PHE A 919 -11.89 0.72 -18.38
N LEU A 920 -11.59 2.02 -18.29
CA LEU A 920 -11.18 2.76 -17.08
C LEU A 920 -12.12 3.95 -16.77
N GLY A 921 -11.85 4.69 -15.69
CA GLY A 921 -12.56 5.91 -15.27
C GLY A 921 -13.65 5.71 -14.22
N SER A 922 -13.68 4.59 -13.51
CA SER A 922 -14.74 4.27 -12.54
C SER A 922 -14.33 4.51 -11.08
N PHE A 923 -13.04 4.58 -10.78
CA PHE A 923 -12.55 4.48 -9.41
C PHE A 923 -11.51 5.52 -8.99
N GLY A 924 -10.82 6.21 -9.90
CA GLY A 924 -9.78 7.18 -9.55
C GLY A 924 -10.28 8.33 -8.65
N SER A 925 -9.44 8.79 -7.71
CA SER A 925 -9.73 9.98 -6.91
C SER A 925 -9.13 11.22 -7.57
N GLY A 926 -9.95 12.23 -7.81
CA GLY A 926 -9.49 13.51 -8.34
C GLY A 926 -8.77 14.40 -7.32
N PHE A 927 -8.02 15.36 -7.84
CA PHE A 927 -7.55 16.56 -7.13
C PHE A 927 -8.62 17.67 -7.19
N ASN A 928 -8.38 18.80 -6.53
CA ASN A 928 -9.30 19.93 -6.62
C ASN A 928 -9.24 20.55 -8.03
N ASP A 929 -10.39 21.04 -8.49
CA ASP A 929 -10.45 21.82 -9.73
C ASP A 929 -9.75 23.17 -9.56
N GLN A 930 -9.24 23.71 -10.68
CA GLN A 930 -8.55 24.99 -10.73
C GLN A 930 -9.32 26.13 -10.05
N GLY A 931 -10.65 26.19 -10.27
CA GLY A 931 -11.49 27.24 -9.70
C GLY A 931 -11.51 27.25 -8.17
N TRP A 932 -11.50 26.06 -7.55
CA TRP A 932 -11.46 25.94 -6.09
C TRP A 932 -10.11 26.31 -5.53
N ASN A 933 -9.02 25.83 -6.15
CA ASN A 933 -7.66 26.18 -5.75
C ASN A 933 -7.45 27.69 -5.78
N LEU A 934 -7.77 28.36 -6.90
CA LEU A 934 -7.67 29.81 -7.02
C LEU A 934 -8.57 30.57 -6.05
N ALA A 935 -9.76 30.05 -5.72
CA ALA A 935 -10.67 30.69 -4.79
C ALA A 935 -10.14 30.64 -3.34
N TYR A 936 -9.54 29.52 -2.92
CA TYR A 936 -8.93 29.42 -1.60
C TYR A 936 -7.65 30.24 -1.50
N ASP A 937 -6.81 30.23 -2.53
CA ASP A 937 -5.63 31.10 -2.58
C ASP A 937 -6.01 32.58 -2.52
N TRP A 938 -7.03 32.99 -3.29
CA TRP A 938 -7.57 34.35 -3.20
C TRP A 938 -8.06 34.66 -1.79
N LEU A 939 -8.79 33.74 -1.15
CA LEU A 939 -9.31 33.90 0.20
C LEU A 939 -8.17 34.07 1.22
N ALA A 940 -7.11 33.27 1.13
CA ALA A 940 -5.97 33.34 2.04
C ALA A 940 -5.23 34.69 2.00
N HIS A 941 -5.33 35.42 0.89
CA HIS A 941 -4.76 36.76 0.75
C HIS A 941 -5.68 37.89 1.25
N GLN A 942 -6.90 37.59 1.70
CA GLN A 942 -7.81 38.58 2.30
C GLN A 942 -7.56 38.72 3.81
N ASP A 943 -7.87 39.90 4.36
CA ASP A 943 -7.87 40.19 5.80
C ASP A 943 -6.55 39.82 6.55
N THR A 944 -5.42 39.87 5.81
CA THR A 944 -4.10 39.48 6.32
C THR A 944 -3.52 40.45 7.36
N ASP A 945 -4.15 41.61 7.55
CA ASP A 945 -3.84 42.58 8.61
C ASP A 945 -4.39 42.17 9.98
N GLN A 946 -5.27 41.17 10.04
CA GLN A 946 -5.87 40.65 11.27
C GLN A 946 -5.23 39.31 11.68
N SER A 947 -5.29 39.01 12.99
CA SER A 947 -4.88 37.69 13.47
C SER A 947 -5.83 36.62 12.93
N TYR A 948 -5.36 35.38 12.74
CA TYR A 948 -6.12 34.32 12.06
C TYR A 948 -7.56 34.17 12.61
N SER A 949 -7.72 34.07 13.93
CA SER A 949 -9.03 33.90 14.58
C SER A 949 -9.92 35.15 14.55
N ASP A 950 -9.36 36.32 14.25
CA ASP A 950 -10.11 37.57 14.12
C ASP A 950 -10.60 37.81 12.68
N ARG A 951 -10.08 37.07 11.70
CA ARG A 951 -10.49 37.20 10.30
C ARG A 951 -11.96 36.82 10.09
N PRO A 952 -12.65 37.40 9.09
CA PRO A 952 -14.05 37.09 8.81
C PRO A 952 -14.28 35.59 8.55
N ALA A 953 -15.13 34.96 9.36
CA ALA A 953 -15.36 33.52 9.23
C ALA A 953 -16.05 33.15 7.90
N PHE A 954 -15.56 32.09 7.27
CA PHE A 954 -16.10 31.50 6.06
C PHE A 954 -17.45 30.82 6.34
N VAL A 955 -18.50 31.32 5.69
CA VAL A 955 -19.87 30.79 5.75
C VAL A 955 -20.19 30.08 4.44
N SER A 956 -20.21 28.75 4.47
CA SER A 956 -20.54 27.92 3.32
C SER A 956 -21.19 26.62 3.78
N TRP A 957 -21.52 25.75 2.83
CA TRP A 957 -21.90 24.38 3.13
C TRP A 957 -20.74 23.65 3.84
N TRP A 958 -21.08 22.75 4.75
CA TRP A 958 -20.14 22.13 5.68
C TRP A 958 -19.04 21.29 5.03
N ASP A 959 -19.26 20.81 3.80
CA ASP A 959 -18.29 20.00 3.05
C ASP A 959 -16.95 20.72 2.78
N TYR A 960 -16.97 22.05 2.78
CA TYR A 960 -15.83 22.90 2.41
C TYR A 960 -15.07 23.49 3.61
N GLY A 961 -15.51 23.21 4.84
CA GLY A 961 -15.01 23.89 6.03
C GLY A 961 -13.53 23.64 6.31
N PHE A 962 -13.04 22.41 6.14
CA PHE A 962 -11.64 22.09 6.43
C PHE A 962 -10.66 22.67 5.41
N GLN A 963 -11.02 22.67 4.12
CA GLN A 963 -10.23 23.33 3.08
C GLN A 963 -10.22 24.84 3.25
N ALA A 964 -11.34 25.46 3.60
CA ALA A 964 -11.37 26.90 3.89
C ALA A 964 -10.48 27.27 5.09
N LEU A 965 -10.47 26.42 6.14
CA LEU A 965 -9.60 26.59 7.31
C LEU A 965 -8.11 26.50 6.94
N GLU A 966 -7.73 25.46 6.19
CA GLU A 966 -6.33 25.15 5.94
C GLU A 966 -5.76 25.90 4.73
N SER A 967 -6.44 25.86 3.59
CA SER A 967 -5.99 26.47 2.33
C SER A 967 -6.47 27.92 2.21
N GLY A 968 -7.68 28.21 2.69
CA GLY A 968 -8.26 29.55 2.65
C GLY A 968 -7.81 30.48 3.78
N ASP A 969 -7.06 29.97 4.76
CA ASP A 969 -6.52 30.70 5.91
C ASP A 969 -7.57 31.54 6.69
N HIS A 970 -8.81 31.02 6.81
CA HIS A 970 -9.93 31.69 7.49
C HIS A 970 -10.71 30.74 8.42
N PRO A 971 -11.22 31.23 9.58
CA PRO A 971 -12.11 30.43 10.44
C PRO A 971 -13.36 29.95 9.68
N SER A 972 -13.95 28.83 10.08
CA SER A 972 -15.12 28.28 9.40
C SER A 972 -16.31 28.10 10.35
N VAL A 973 -17.49 28.53 9.92
CA VAL A 973 -18.72 28.44 10.72
C VAL A 973 -19.28 27.01 10.75
N SER A 974 -19.04 26.21 9.71
CA SER A 974 -19.45 24.80 9.66
C SER A 974 -18.42 23.93 8.94
N ASP A 975 -18.27 22.68 9.37
CA ASP A 975 -17.18 21.81 8.92
C ASP A 975 -17.58 20.33 8.78
N ASN A 976 -16.66 19.52 8.28
CA ASN A 976 -16.87 18.11 7.95
C ASN A 976 -17.08 17.18 9.16
N PHE A 977 -16.92 17.66 10.40
CA PHE A 977 -17.44 16.97 11.58
C PHE A 977 -18.93 17.19 11.82
N GLN A 978 -19.61 17.86 10.89
CA GLN A 978 -21.04 18.18 10.94
C GLN A 978 -21.37 19.17 12.07
N SER A 979 -20.39 19.96 12.47
CA SER A 979 -20.57 21.08 13.38
C SER A 979 -21.09 22.29 12.62
N GLY A 980 -21.91 23.12 13.26
CA GLY A 980 -22.37 24.39 12.67
C GLY A 980 -23.36 24.29 11.50
N ILE A 981 -23.74 23.08 11.04
CA ILE A 981 -24.69 22.88 9.91
C ILE A 981 -26.01 23.66 10.09
N PRO A 982 -26.68 23.63 11.26
CA PRO A 982 -27.93 24.39 11.41
C PRO A 982 -27.73 25.90 11.20
N ALA A 983 -26.57 26.43 11.58
CA ALA A 983 -26.26 27.84 11.41
C ALA A 983 -26.05 28.19 9.94
N THR A 984 -25.06 27.55 9.29
CA THR A 984 -24.75 27.86 7.88
C THR A 984 -25.88 27.47 6.94
N GLY A 985 -26.56 26.34 7.19
CA GLY A 985 -27.73 25.93 6.42
C GLY A 985 -28.87 26.94 6.48
N ASN A 986 -29.20 27.48 7.66
CA ASN A 986 -30.23 28.52 7.79
C ASN A 986 -29.79 29.85 7.17
N MET A 987 -28.51 30.21 7.28
CA MET A 987 -27.94 31.40 6.63
C MET A 987 -28.04 31.32 5.11
N LEU A 988 -27.65 30.18 4.50
CA LEU A 988 -27.73 29.97 3.05
C LEU A 988 -29.17 29.91 2.53
N LEU A 989 -30.12 29.51 3.38
CA LEU A 989 -31.55 29.41 3.05
C LEU A 989 -32.37 30.61 3.55
N ALA A 990 -31.72 31.68 4.04
CA ALA A 990 -32.39 32.89 4.52
C ALA A 990 -33.22 33.51 3.40
N ARG A 991 -34.44 33.98 3.73
CA ARG A 991 -35.39 34.47 2.71
C ARG A 991 -35.07 35.87 2.22
N ASN A 992 -34.36 36.64 3.04
CA ASN A 992 -33.97 38.02 2.79
C ASN A 992 -32.72 38.35 3.64
N GLN A 993 -32.19 39.57 3.44
CA GLN A 993 -30.98 40.02 4.14
C GLN A 993 -31.19 40.24 5.64
N ASP A 994 -32.38 40.68 6.07
CA ASP A 994 -32.68 40.90 7.48
C ASP A 994 -32.68 39.57 8.26
N ASP A 995 -33.28 38.53 7.68
CA ASP A 995 -33.25 37.16 8.22
C ASP A 995 -31.81 36.66 8.35
N LEU A 996 -30.95 36.93 7.36
CA LEU A 996 -29.54 36.53 7.38
C LEU A 996 -28.77 37.24 8.51
N VAL A 997 -28.96 38.55 8.68
CA VAL A 997 -28.33 39.32 9.76
C VAL A 997 -28.79 38.80 11.12
N ALA A 998 -30.08 38.47 11.28
CA ALA A 998 -30.59 37.87 12.50
C ALA A 998 -29.90 36.52 12.82
N MET A 999 -29.64 35.69 11.81
CA MET A 999 -28.91 34.43 12.00
C MET A 999 -27.44 34.65 12.43
N PHE A 1000 -26.78 35.70 11.93
CA PHE A 1000 -25.43 36.07 12.40
C PHE A 1000 -25.45 36.51 13.86
N VAL A 1001 -26.41 37.35 14.26
CA VAL A 1001 -26.56 37.79 15.66
C VAL A 1001 -26.84 36.60 16.57
N TRP A 1002 -27.75 35.70 16.17
CA TRP A 1002 -28.03 34.46 16.89
C TRP A 1002 -26.78 33.59 17.05
N ARG A 1003 -25.95 33.48 16.01
CA ARG A 1003 -24.73 32.68 16.08
C ARG A 1003 -23.70 33.26 17.05
N LEU A 1004 -23.54 34.58 17.08
CA LEU A 1004 -22.68 35.28 18.04
C LEU A 1004 -23.22 35.14 19.47
N SER A 1005 -24.54 35.23 19.63
CA SER A 1005 -25.25 35.01 20.89
C SER A 1005 -24.97 33.62 21.47
N GLU A 1006 -25.10 32.57 20.65
CA GLU A 1006 -24.78 31.19 21.06
C GLU A 1006 -23.31 31.00 21.46
N ALA A 1007 -22.39 31.68 20.77
CA ALA A 1007 -20.97 31.62 21.12
C ALA A 1007 -20.69 32.29 22.48
N ASP A 1008 -21.28 33.46 22.73
CA ASP A 1008 -21.14 34.17 24.01
C ASP A 1008 -21.70 33.35 25.19
N LEU A 1009 -22.90 32.77 25.02
CA LEU A 1009 -23.49 31.85 26.00
C LEU A 1009 -22.60 30.64 26.27
N LYS A 1010 -22.00 30.06 25.22
CA LYS A 1010 -21.13 28.90 25.35
C LYS A 1010 -19.84 29.23 26.08
N ILE A 1011 -19.25 30.39 25.81
CA ILE A 1011 -18.05 30.86 26.49
C ILE A 1011 -18.33 31.09 27.98
N SER A 1012 -19.47 31.70 28.33
CA SER A 1012 -19.88 31.86 29.73
C SER A 1012 -20.07 30.51 30.42
N GLU A 1013 -20.70 29.54 29.75
CA GLU A 1013 -20.87 28.18 30.28
C GLU A 1013 -19.52 27.48 30.54
N MET A 1014 -18.55 27.67 29.64
CA MET A 1014 -17.22 27.06 29.79
C MET A 1014 -16.40 27.70 30.93
N ASN A 1015 -16.53 29.01 31.15
CA ASN A 1015 -15.73 29.75 32.13
C ASN A 1015 -16.34 29.71 33.53
N ASP A 1016 -17.65 29.96 33.63
CA ASP A 1016 -18.35 30.22 34.89
C ASP A 1016 -19.34 29.10 35.25
N GLY A 1017 -19.61 28.16 34.34
CA GLY A 1017 -20.56 27.07 34.54
C GLY A 1017 -22.03 27.48 34.43
N GLU A 1018 -22.30 28.76 34.13
CA GLU A 1018 -23.63 29.31 33.92
C GLU A 1018 -23.80 29.70 32.44
N ARG A 1019 -24.93 29.33 31.82
CA ARG A 1019 -25.22 29.68 30.43
C ARG A 1019 -26.00 31.00 30.39
N ILE A 1020 -25.28 32.10 30.57
CA ILE A 1020 -25.83 33.47 30.56
C ILE A 1020 -25.04 34.36 29.60
N HIS A 1021 -25.67 35.44 29.13
CA HIS A 1021 -24.98 36.41 28.28
C HIS A 1021 -23.92 37.15 29.08
N SER A 1022 -22.76 37.38 28.46
CA SER A 1022 -21.72 38.19 29.08
C SER A 1022 -22.18 39.65 29.18
N ASN A 1023 -21.70 40.34 30.21
CA ASN A 1023 -21.99 41.78 30.39
C ASN A 1023 -21.61 42.61 29.15
N SER A 1024 -20.59 42.20 28.39
CA SER A 1024 -20.18 42.88 27.16
C SER A 1024 -21.20 42.70 26.04
N PHE A 1025 -21.77 41.50 25.92
CA PHE A 1025 -22.80 41.20 24.93
C PHE A 1025 -24.09 41.95 25.27
N GLU A 1026 -24.53 41.90 26.53
CA GLU A 1026 -25.72 42.63 27.00
C GLU A 1026 -25.60 44.15 26.77
N GLN A 1027 -24.47 44.76 27.14
CA GLN A 1027 -24.22 46.18 26.89
C GLN A 1027 -24.25 46.56 25.41
N THR A 1028 -23.93 45.61 24.52
CA THR A 1028 -23.99 45.84 23.08
C THR A 1028 -25.44 45.79 22.59
N LEU A 1029 -26.24 44.83 23.08
CA LEU A 1029 -27.67 44.76 22.80
C LEU A 1029 -28.40 46.03 23.27
N GLU A 1030 -28.12 46.50 24.49
CA GLU A 1030 -28.75 47.69 25.08
C GLU A 1030 -28.49 48.99 24.29
N LYS A 1031 -27.41 49.05 23.48
CA LYS A 1031 -27.14 50.20 22.60
C LYS A 1031 -28.07 50.27 21.40
N HIS A 1032 -28.63 49.13 20.99
CA HIS A 1032 -29.38 49.00 19.74
C HIS A 1032 -30.83 48.57 19.94
N LEU A 1033 -31.16 47.95 21.08
CA LEU A 1033 -32.49 47.44 21.43
C LEU A 1033 -33.06 48.17 22.64
N SER A 1034 -34.39 48.29 22.72
CA SER A 1034 -35.06 48.75 23.94
C SER A 1034 -34.97 47.70 25.06
N SER A 1035 -35.11 48.11 26.31
CA SER A 1035 -35.05 47.19 27.47
C SER A 1035 -36.05 46.03 27.37
N VAL A 1036 -37.23 46.25 26.78
CA VAL A 1036 -38.23 45.19 26.56
C VAL A 1036 -37.74 44.17 25.51
N GLN A 1037 -37.08 44.65 24.45
CA GLN A 1037 -36.55 43.79 23.39
C GLN A 1037 -35.31 43.00 23.82
N VAL A 1038 -34.48 43.56 24.71
CA VAL A 1038 -33.35 42.82 25.31
C VAL A 1038 -33.86 41.67 26.18
N VAL A 1039 -34.89 41.89 26.98
CA VAL A 1039 -35.54 40.83 27.78
C VAL A 1039 -36.14 39.77 26.87
N GLU A 1040 -36.85 40.17 25.81
CA GLU A 1040 -37.42 39.23 24.82
C GLU A 1040 -36.32 38.42 24.13
N PHE A 1041 -35.18 39.03 23.77
CA PHE A 1041 -34.04 38.34 23.18
C PHE A 1041 -33.43 37.30 24.12
N ASN A 1042 -33.28 37.63 25.40
CA ASN A 1042 -32.73 36.72 26.40
C ASN A 1042 -33.68 35.56 26.78
N GLU A 1043 -34.99 35.69 26.49
CA GLU A 1043 -35.98 34.63 26.70
C GLU A 1043 -36.05 33.60 25.54
N LEU A 1044 -35.54 33.96 24.35
CA LEU A 1044 -35.44 33.11 23.16
C LEU A 1044 -34.25 32.15 23.23
#